data_AF-A0A267EIW1-F1
#
_entry.id   AF-A0A267EIW1-F1
#
_cell.length_a   1.000
_cell.length_b   1.000
_cell.length_c   1.000
_cell.angle_alpha   90.00
_cell.angle_beta   90.00
_cell.angle_gamma   90.00
#
_symmetry.space_group_name_H-M   'P 1'
#
loop_
_entity.id
_entity.type
_entity.pdbx_description
1 polymer ?
#
loop_
_entity_poly.entity_id
_entity_poly.type
_entity_poly.pdbx_seq_one_letter_code
_entity_poly.pdbx_strand_id
1 'polypeptide(L)'
;MAESARRDAEISGCLAGQLREDLSARDSAISRLNKDIDTLKEEVKSKDLVISTLQAKFLRYRDAQHTAEEWSEREKENAWLRRRLRDAENRTRDLEAESSRLAEELDSARTLAAGEEAARLAARQELAETLARSSEALSAEASAREAAESSRRALASLRARLSTPILGEGLVDLADDEAAAAYDNRLIDAAKRLAAERTDLARRAGQIGERLRSAEETLAAHTKAVQSYKSQLEESTTRLAAPPGRTAARLREELAELTAQPIGEPHLQPVKDARLLDLQAQLHWEAELEAALARCLCCDAGAHEDDSEQNAETAEAMAADCSPLELVQRLHSRWRENGADGAKLRAELRDIETRARRDCQALEERIGVEVARREAALGHLTELQGRISDLITARQSEENRRLGDAQSAAEQLAEVEARESTLRREADEARAATERAVKQAEERERAESARHETVVAALREEARQRSEALAHMEERINKMSRQSRELQDQLEQQRQAAEAAVAEAEAARARQAEAEQLAQRPAEQAAELQRALAASQQENSALKQASRDQRVEAEALRRDLQTATARLTDIRGELTDSQKAELEATRRRVRELTVQLEEARTAARSATAANEAAGAAAAATTAAQAEVADWRARFEAESAARRDAEAEARRLKAAAAAAAEEAASESVTQQRSRGIEAELSAAGQQCRGERHADVIAHQKEALSELRRRVKEIERLRPPVPSHDQAVQQVVLLKKELAELRAKQALLETDRFPRPVSDQVSEKPDTPPTPAVTQADLDMERTAHRETLDSLELSEQTYTSLLRAVASNLDLDQVQGLRSMAHLPRDERQKLAREREETVAQLSHRLRLFKERLTRKDELLSGCEQDMSRLKQAEELAQKRGVQLETLTEDLRTRTEETQLLRESLSRTKDVLNQEKRLNTAIKQKKTFHMEQRPSQQSEEKRQGEFHCPPEDIFGKEEARKRTIREKLRRKDYEIKTLKAELISKEKNLSSASERLANLESTLGLPHDSELTGDAN
;
A
#
# COMPACT_ATOMS: atom_id res chain seq x y z
N MET A 1 -128.85 97.91 29.72
CA MET A 1 -128.90 96.44 29.90
C MET A 1 -128.76 95.70 28.58
N ALA A 2 -129.80 95.63 27.72
CA ALA A 2 -129.80 94.78 26.51
C ALA A 2 -128.62 94.98 25.53
N GLU A 3 -128.06 96.19 25.42
CA GLU A 3 -126.91 96.46 24.54
C GLU A 3 -125.56 95.94 25.05
N SER A 4 -125.35 95.83 26.37
CA SER A 4 -124.07 95.34 26.90
C SER A 4 -123.87 93.88 26.53
N ALA A 5 -124.86 93.04 26.87
CA ALA A 5 -124.84 91.61 26.60
C ALA A 5 -124.68 91.25 25.12
N ARG A 6 -124.98 92.17 24.18
CA ARG A 6 -124.64 91.99 22.76
C ARG A 6 -123.16 92.22 22.49
N ARG A 7 -122.57 93.32 22.96
CA ARG A 7 -121.13 93.61 22.82
C ARG A 7 -120.27 92.55 23.51
N ASP A 8 -120.68 92.11 24.70
CA ASP A 8 -119.99 91.08 25.47
C ASP A 8 -120.02 89.71 24.73
N ALA A 9 -121.13 89.40 24.05
CA ALA A 9 -121.24 88.21 23.19
C ALA A 9 -120.47 88.33 21.86
N GLU A 10 -120.43 89.51 21.24
CA GLU A 10 -119.64 89.80 20.03
C GLU A 10 -118.13 89.68 20.31
N ILE A 11 -117.64 90.26 21.41
CA ILE A 11 -116.24 90.17 21.85
C ILE A 11 -115.87 88.70 22.16
N SER A 12 -116.73 87.98 22.88
CA SER A 12 -116.54 86.55 23.18
C SER A 12 -116.54 85.70 21.89
N GLY A 13 -117.39 86.05 20.92
CA GLY A 13 -117.44 85.43 19.60
C GLY A 13 -116.16 85.66 18.78
N CYS A 14 -115.63 86.89 18.77
CA CYS A 14 -114.36 87.22 18.12
C CYS A 14 -113.17 86.49 18.76
N LEU A 15 -113.08 86.45 20.10
CA LEU A 15 -112.03 85.70 20.81
C LEU A 15 -112.12 84.19 20.55
N ALA A 16 -113.32 83.61 20.55
CA ALA A 16 -113.53 82.21 20.18
C ALA A 16 -113.24 81.93 18.70
N GLY A 17 -113.41 82.94 17.82
CA GLY A 17 -112.98 82.92 16.43
C GLY A 17 -111.46 82.87 16.31
N GLN A 18 -110.76 83.85 16.89
CA GLN A 18 -109.29 83.92 16.85
C GLN A 18 -108.63 82.68 17.46
N LEU A 19 -109.13 82.17 18.60
CA LEU A 19 -108.60 80.93 19.19
C LEU A 19 -108.82 79.71 18.28
N ARG A 20 -109.92 79.66 17.51
CA ARG A 20 -110.18 78.60 16.53
C ARG A 20 -109.30 78.73 15.30
N GLU A 21 -109.03 79.96 14.84
CA GLU A 21 -108.08 80.25 13.77
C GLU A 21 -106.64 79.86 14.18
N ASP A 22 -106.18 80.31 15.35
CA ASP A 22 -104.86 79.96 15.92
C ASP A 22 -104.68 78.45 16.11
N LEU A 23 -105.71 77.74 16.60
CA LEU A 23 -105.69 76.28 16.68
C LEU A 23 -105.58 75.66 15.28
N SER A 24 -106.39 76.10 14.31
CA SER A 24 -106.30 75.58 12.93
C SER A 24 -104.95 75.88 12.25
N ALA A 25 -104.31 77.00 12.58
CA ALA A 25 -102.97 77.35 12.13
C ALA A 25 -101.89 76.48 12.77
N ARG A 26 -102.02 76.17 14.07
CA ARG A 26 -101.15 75.22 14.79
C ARG A 26 -101.31 73.80 14.26
N ASP A 27 -102.53 73.32 14.07
CA ASP A 27 -102.81 72.00 13.47
C ASP A 27 -102.27 71.92 12.03
N SER A 28 -102.37 73.01 11.27
CA SER A 28 -101.76 73.15 9.94
C SER A 28 -100.23 73.14 9.98
N ALA A 29 -99.59 73.68 11.02
CA ALA A 29 -98.15 73.66 11.21
C ALA A 29 -97.65 72.28 11.66
N ILE A 30 -98.33 71.65 12.62
CA ILE A 30 -98.09 70.26 13.05
C ILE A 30 -98.23 69.30 11.84
N SER A 31 -99.24 69.51 10.99
CA SER A 31 -99.45 68.74 9.76
C SER A 31 -98.40 68.96 8.67
N ARG A 32 -97.59 70.02 8.75
CA ARG A 32 -96.38 70.21 7.92
C ARG A 32 -95.19 69.52 8.55
N LEU A 33 -94.90 69.83 9.82
CA LEU A 33 -93.80 69.22 10.58
C LEU A 33 -93.87 67.69 10.59
N ASN A 34 -95.05 67.08 10.69
CA ASN A 34 -95.19 65.62 10.59
C ASN A 34 -94.79 65.09 9.19
N LYS A 35 -95.12 65.81 8.11
CA LYS A 35 -94.69 65.44 6.75
C LYS A 35 -93.18 65.62 6.57
N ASP A 36 -92.61 66.69 7.12
CA ASP A 36 -91.17 66.96 7.08
C ASP A 36 -90.38 65.93 7.92
N ILE A 37 -90.96 65.48 9.04
CA ILE A 37 -90.44 64.36 9.85
C ILE A 37 -90.52 63.05 9.07
N ASP A 38 -91.59 62.78 8.33
CA ASP A 38 -91.74 61.55 7.56
C ASP A 38 -90.86 61.51 6.29
N THR A 39 -90.66 62.63 5.60
CA THR A 39 -89.66 62.71 4.52
C THR A 39 -88.23 62.52 5.05
N LEU A 40 -87.89 63.11 6.20
CA LEU A 40 -86.60 62.87 6.86
C LEU A 40 -86.41 61.41 7.29
N LYS A 41 -87.46 60.71 7.74
CA LYS A 41 -87.40 59.26 8.02
C LYS A 41 -87.09 58.44 6.77
N GLU A 42 -87.75 58.73 5.64
CA GLU A 42 -87.45 58.03 4.37
C GLU A 42 -86.06 58.38 3.83
N GLU A 43 -85.59 59.63 3.98
CA GLU A 43 -84.21 59.99 3.68
C GLU A 43 -83.21 59.19 4.53
N VAL A 44 -83.42 59.08 5.84
CA VAL A 44 -82.56 58.29 6.73
C VAL A 44 -82.54 56.82 6.32
N LYS A 45 -83.71 56.19 6.14
CA LYS A 45 -83.81 54.81 5.63
C LYS A 45 -83.07 54.61 4.29
N SER A 46 -83.17 55.57 3.38
CA SER A 46 -82.47 55.50 2.09
C SER A 46 -80.94 55.57 2.25
N LYS A 47 -80.46 56.41 3.18
CA LYS A 47 -79.04 56.57 3.50
C LYS A 47 -78.50 55.33 4.22
N ASP A 48 -79.26 54.75 5.15
CA ASP A 48 -78.91 53.50 5.82
C ASP A 48 -78.82 52.33 4.83
N LEU A 49 -79.73 52.26 3.86
CA LEU A 49 -79.67 51.25 2.78
C LEU A 49 -78.44 51.45 1.87
N VAL A 50 -78.08 52.69 1.56
CA VAL A 50 -76.84 53.01 0.83
C VAL A 50 -75.59 52.65 1.65
N ILE A 51 -75.56 52.97 2.95
CA ILE A 51 -74.45 52.60 3.85
C ILE A 51 -74.32 51.08 3.95
N SER A 52 -75.41 50.36 4.15
CA SER A 52 -75.43 48.89 4.24
C SER A 52 -74.96 48.24 2.92
N THR A 53 -75.42 48.73 1.77
CA THR A 53 -74.96 48.21 0.46
C THR A 53 -73.51 48.59 0.14
N LEU A 54 -72.99 49.70 0.65
CA LEU A 54 -71.56 50.05 0.58
C LEU A 54 -70.72 49.16 1.51
N GLN A 55 -71.13 48.94 2.75
CA GLN A 55 -70.47 48.03 3.69
C GLN A 55 -70.39 46.60 3.10
N ALA A 56 -71.49 46.09 2.52
CA ALA A 56 -71.50 44.80 1.84
C ALA A 56 -70.57 44.75 0.61
N LYS A 57 -70.38 45.86 -0.11
CA LYS A 57 -69.40 45.96 -1.21
C LYS A 57 -67.96 46.01 -0.69
N PHE A 58 -67.67 46.75 0.39
CA PHE A 58 -66.34 46.81 1.00
C PHE A 58 -65.91 45.47 1.59
N LEU A 59 -66.81 44.72 2.23
CA LEU A 59 -66.55 43.36 2.68
C LEU A 59 -66.18 42.46 1.50
N ARG A 60 -67.02 42.40 0.46
CA ARG A 60 -66.75 41.60 -0.76
C ARG A 60 -65.44 42.00 -1.46
N TYR A 61 -65.07 43.29 -1.46
CA TYR A 61 -63.81 43.74 -2.02
C TYR A 61 -62.61 43.27 -1.19
N ARG A 62 -62.70 43.36 0.16
CA ARG A 62 -61.69 42.82 1.07
C ARG A 62 -61.54 41.31 0.94
N ASP A 63 -62.64 40.57 0.84
CA ASP A 63 -62.63 39.11 0.65
C ASP A 63 -62.01 38.74 -0.72
N ALA A 64 -62.29 39.54 -1.76
CA ALA A 64 -61.67 39.39 -3.08
C ALA A 64 -60.17 39.72 -3.09
N GLN A 65 -59.71 40.70 -2.30
CA GLN A 65 -58.28 40.97 -2.10
C GLN A 65 -57.60 39.81 -1.36
N HIS A 66 -58.13 39.37 -0.22
CA HIS A 66 -57.56 38.27 0.56
C HIS A 66 -57.43 36.98 -0.25
N THR A 67 -58.48 36.64 -1.02
CA THR A 67 -58.42 35.46 -1.90
C THR A 67 -57.43 35.63 -3.06
N ALA A 68 -57.27 36.83 -3.62
CA ALA A 68 -56.23 37.10 -4.63
C ALA A 68 -54.80 37.04 -4.06
N GLU A 69 -54.61 37.49 -2.81
CA GLU A 69 -53.35 37.38 -2.08
C GLU A 69 -53.01 35.89 -1.82
N GLU A 70 -53.97 35.10 -1.30
CA GLU A 70 -53.82 33.65 -1.15
C GLU A 70 -53.49 32.93 -2.48
N TRP A 71 -54.12 33.33 -3.60
CA TRP A 71 -53.82 32.78 -4.91
C TRP A 71 -52.38 33.11 -5.35
N SER A 72 -51.91 34.34 -5.10
CA SER A 72 -50.53 34.74 -5.39
C SER A 72 -49.51 33.98 -4.52
N GLU A 73 -49.83 33.69 -3.26
CA GLU A 73 -48.97 32.86 -2.39
C GLU A 73 -48.93 31.40 -2.86
N ARG A 74 -50.09 30.80 -3.15
CA ARG A 74 -50.17 29.44 -3.73
C ARG A 74 -49.45 29.31 -5.06
N GLU A 75 -49.44 30.37 -5.89
CA GLU A 75 -48.70 30.39 -7.15
C GLU A 75 -47.18 30.47 -6.94
N LYS A 76 -46.71 31.29 -5.98
CA LYS A 76 -45.28 31.34 -5.57
C LYS A 76 -44.82 29.98 -5.01
N GLU A 77 -45.65 29.36 -4.16
CA GLU A 77 -45.39 28.02 -3.62
C GLU A 77 -45.32 26.98 -4.74
N ASN A 78 -46.27 26.98 -5.68
CA ASN A 78 -46.24 26.10 -6.85
C ASN A 78 -44.99 26.33 -7.73
N ALA A 79 -44.57 27.58 -7.93
CA ALA A 79 -43.36 27.90 -8.67
C ALA A 79 -42.10 27.38 -7.97
N TRP A 80 -42.03 27.50 -6.64
CA TRP A 80 -40.95 26.94 -5.82
C TRP A 80 -40.93 25.41 -5.85
N LEU A 81 -42.08 24.76 -5.66
CA LEU A 81 -42.22 23.29 -5.75
C LEU A 81 -41.82 22.78 -7.14
N ARG A 82 -42.25 23.44 -8.22
CA ARG A 82 -41.83 23.11 -9.60
C ARG A 82 -40.33 23.34 -9.84
N ARG A 83 -39.69 24.27 -9.14
CA ARG A 83 -38.22 24.42 -9.20
C ARG A 83 -37.54 23.28 -8.45
N ARG A 84 -37.92 23.04 -7.20
CA ARG A 84 -37.40 21.96 -6.36
C ARG A 84 -37.59 20.56 -6.98
N LEU A 85 -38.68 20.34 -7.71
CA LEU A 85 -38.91 19.11 -8.47
C LEU A 85 -37.88 18.95 -9.61
N ARG A 86 -37.67 19.97 -10.44
CA ARG A 86 -36.66 19.94 -11.51
C ARG A 86 -35.23 19.83 -10.95
N ASP A 87 -34.95 20.50 -9.83
CA ASP A 87 -33.66 20.36 -9.13
C ASP A 87 -33.46 18.93 -8.58
N ALA A 88 -34.53 18.17 -8.32
CA ALA A 88 -34.48 16.76 -7.93
C ALA A 88 -34.39 15.82 -9.15
N GLU A 89 -35.18 16.06 -10.21
CA GLU A 89 -35.11 15.30 -11.47
C GLU A 89 -33.73 15.38 -12.13
N ASN A 90 -33.06 16.53 -12.03
CA ASN A 90 -31.69 16.66 -12.55
C ASN A 90 -30.72 15.81 -11.72
N ARG A 91 -30.82 15.85 -10.38
CA ARG A 91 -30.01 15.00 -9.50
C ARG A 91 -30.24 13.51 -9.73
N THR A 92 -31.46 13.07 -10.06
CA THR A 92 -31.68 11.66 -10.41
C THR A 92 -31.04 11.31 -11.75
N ARG A 93 -31.15 12.17 -12.77
CA ARG A 93 -30.43 11.98 -14.06
C ARG A 93 -28.91 11.96 -13.89
N ASP A 94 -28.36 12.83 -13.04
CA ASP A 94 -26.94 12.89 -12.74
C ASP A 94 -26.48 11.57 -12.05
N LEU A 95 -27.22 11.10 -11.04
CA LEU A 95 -26.95 9.83 -10.34
C LEU A 95 -27.17 8.60 -11.23
N GLU A 96 -28.12 8.63 -12.16
CA GLU A 96 -28.35 7.59 -13.16
C GLU A 96 -27.14 7.51 -14.12
N ALA A 97 -26.64 8.66 -14.60
CA ALA A 97 -25.44 8.71 -15.44
C ALA A 97 -24.16 8.28 -14.71
N GLU A 98 -24.00 8.64 -13.44
CA GLU A 98 -22.91 8.13 -12.58
C GLU A 98 -23.03 6.61 -12.37
N SER A 99 -24.23 6.10 -12.09
CA SER A 99 -24.46 4.66 -11.93
C SER A 99 -24.23 3.88 -13.23
N SER A 100 -24.50 4.45 -14.40
CA SER A 100 -24.18 3.84 -15.69
C SER A 100 -22.67 3.76 -15.91
N ARG A 101 -21.94 4.85 -15.67
CA ARG A 101 -20.47 4.86 -15.77
C ARG A 101 -19.81 3.86 -14.82
N LEU A 102 -20.27 3.79 -13.57
CA LEU A 102 -19.75 2.83 -12.59
C LEU A 102 -20.04 1.38 -12.98
N ALA A 103 -21.11 1.10 -13.72
CA ALA A 103 -21.37 -0.22 -14.28
C ALA A 103 -20.39 -0.54 -15.43
N GLU A 104 -20.17 0.41 -16.35
CA GLU A 104 -19.18 0.27 -17.44
C GLU A 104 -17.75 0.07 -16.91
N GLU A 105 -17.33 0.85 -15.91
CA GLU A 105 -16.05 0.67 -15.22
C GLU A 105 -15.94 -0.72 -14.60
N LEU A 106 -16.98 -1.18 -13.88
CA LEU A 106 -16.98 -2.46 -13.18
C LEU A 106 -16.98 -3.67 -14.12
N ASP A 107 -17.66 -3.59 -15.27
CA ASP A 107 -17.55 -4.61 -16.31
C ASP A 107 -16.21 -4.56 -17.04
N SER A 108 -15.60 -3.38 -17.25
CA SER A 108 -14.23 -3.29 -17.76
C SER A 108 -13.23 -3.98 -16.81
N ALA A 109 -13.33 -3.72 -15.49
CA ALA A 109 -12.51 -4.35 -14.47
C ALA A 109 -12.70 -5.88 -14.40
N ARG A 110 -13.93 -6.37 -14.59
CA ARG A 110 -14.22 -7.82 -14.73
C ARG A 110 -13.51 -8.44 -15.93
N THR A 111 -13.49 -7.77 -17.09
CA THR A 111 -12.78 -8.29 -18.28
C THR A 111 -11.25 -8.32 -18.08
N LEU A 112 -10.68 -7.31 -17.41
CA LEU A 112 -9.27 -7.28 -17.05
C LEU A 112 -8.91 -8.40 -16.06
N ALA A 113 -9.69 -8.57 -14.99
CA ALA A 113 -9.49 -9.65 -14.01
C ALA A 113 -9.60 -11.06 -14.63
N ALA A 114 -10.53 -11.26 -15.58
CA ALA A 114 -10.63 -12.51 -16.34
C ALA A 114 -9.39 -12.74 -17.24
N GLY A 115 -8.85 -11.68 -17.84
CA GLY A 115 -7.59 -11.72 -18.57
C GLY A 115 -6.38 -12.05 -17.69
N GLU A 116 -6.30 -11.48 -16.48
CA GLU A 116 -5.25 -11.81 -15.51
C GLU A 116 -5.32 -13.27 -15.04
N GLU A 117 -6.50 -13.80 -14.73
CA GLU A 117 -6.62 -15.21 -14.34
C GLU A 117 -6.29 -16.16 -15.50
N ALA A 118 -6.63 -15.82 -16.74
CA ALA A 118 -6.18 -16.56 -17.92
C ALA A 118 -4.64 -16.54 -18.06
N ALA A 119 -4.00 -15.39 -17.84
CA ALA A 119 -2.54 -15.28 -17.84
C ALA A 119 -1.87 -16.04 -16.67
N ARG A 120 -2.46 -16.01 -15.47
CA ARG A 120 -2.01 -16.79 -14.31
C ARG A 120 -2.12 -18.30 -14.54
N LEU A 121 -3.17 -18.75 -15.23
CA LEU A 121 -3.33 -20.14 -15.63
C LEU A 121 -2.29 -20.57 -16.67
N ALA A 122 -2.02 -19.73 -17.69
CA ALA A 122 -0.96 -19.99 -18.68
C ALA A 122 0.43 -20.06 -18.02
N ALA A 123 0.79 -19.10 -17.16
CA ALA A 123 2.07 -19.11 -16.44
C ALA A 123 2.22 -20.32 -15.50
N ARG A 124 1.12 -20.82 -14.90
CA ARG A 124 1.12 -22.07 -14.13
C ARG A 124 1.34 -23.30 -15.01
N GLN A 125 0.83 -23.31 -16.24
CA GLN A 125 1.06 -24.40 -17.20
C GLN A 125 2.53 -24.40 -17.67
N GLU A 126 3.10 -23.24 -18.02
CA GLU A 126 4.52 -23.11 -18.37
C GLU A 126 5.45 -23.53 -17.22
N LEU A 127 5.10 -23.20 -15.97
CA LEU A 127 5.84 -23.66 -14.79
C LEU A 127 5.73 -25.18 -14.61
N ALA A 128 4.56 -25.78 -14.82
CA ALA A 128 4.39 -27.23 -14.76
C ALA A 128 5.19 -27.96 -15.86
N GLU A 129 5.19 -27.43 -17.10
CA GLU A 129 5.99 -27.98 -18.19
C GLU A 129 7.49 -27.86 -17.95
N THR A 130 7.98 -26.73 -17.44
CA THR A 130 9.41 -26.55 -17.13
C THR A 130 9.86 -27.43 -15.98
N LEU A 131 9.01 -27.63 -14.96
CA LEU A 131 9.27 -28.60 -13.89
C LEU A 131 9.30 -30.05 -14.43
N ALA A 132 8.39 -30.44 -15.32
CA ALA A 132 8.40 -31.76 -15.95
C ALA A 132 9.68 -32.00 -16.77
N ARG A 133 10.07 -31.05 -17.64
CA ARG A 133 11.31 -31.12 -18.41
C ARG A 133 12.55 -31.19 -17.50
N SER A 134 12.52 -30.55 -16.33
CA SER A 134 13.61 -30.63 -15.35
C SER A 134 13.72 -31.99 -14.65
N SER A 135 12.60 -32.65 -14.34
CA SER A 135 12.60 -33.99 -13.74
C SER A 135 12.98 -35.08 -14.75
N GLU A 136 12.59 -34.92 -16.01
CA GLU A 136 13.09 -35.73 -17.13
C GLU A 136 14.61 -35.58 -17.30
N ALA A 137 15.13 -34.34 -17.28
CA ALA A 137 16.57 -34.07 -17.39
C ALA A 137 17.37 -34.67 -16.21
N LEU A 138 16.87 -34.57 -14.98
CA LEU A 138 17.50 -35.20 -13.80
C LEU A 138 17.46 -36.74 -13.89
N SER A 139 16.38 -37.32 -14.41
CA SER A 139 16.25 -38.77 -14.63
C SER A 139 17.21 -39.26 -15.71
N ALA A 140 17.36 -38.50 -16.80
CA ALA A 140 18.36 -38.74 -17.83
C ALA A 140 19.79 -38.66 -17.26
N GLU A 141 20.10 -37.65 -16.43
CA GLU A 141 21.41 -37.53 -15.80
C GLU A 141 21.71 -38.71 -14.86
N ALA A 142 20.72 -39.17 -14.08
CA ALA A 142 20.86 -40.35 -13.23
C ALA A 142 21.23 -41.60 -14.05
N SER A 143 20.50 -41.88 -15.14
CA SER A 143 20.82 -43.02 -16.02
C SER A 143 22.19 -42.89 -16.70
N ALA A 144 22.61 -41.68 -17.06
CA ALA A 144 23.94 -41.42 -17.62
C ALA A 144 25.07 -41.63 -16.58
N ARG A 145 24.83 -41.27 -15.31
CA ARG A 145 25.75 -41.56 -14.20
C ARG A 145 25.87 -43.07 -13.96
N GLU A 146 24.76 -43.82 -13.95
CA GLU A 146 24.77 -45.29 -13.82
C GLU A 146 25.53 -45.97 -14.97
N ALA A 147 25.31 -45.51 -16.22
CA ALA A 147 26.04 -46.01 -17.39
C ALA A 147 27.55 -45.67 -17.35
N ALA A 148 27.92 -44.51 -16.80
CA ALA A 148 29.32 -44.16 -16.56
C ALA A 148 29.94 -45.01 -15.43
N GLU A 149 29.19 -45.36 -14.40
CA GLU A 149 29.66 -46.26 -13.33
C GLU A 149 29.81 -47.71 -13.79
N SER A 150 28.86 -48.26 -14.56
CA SER A 150 28.99 -49.61 -15.13
C SER A 150 30.21 -49.70 -16.06
N SER A 151 30.42 -48.68 -16.90
CA SER A 151 31.63 -48.54 -17.73
C SER A 151 32.92 -48.49 -16.89
N ARG A 152 32.93 -47.75 -15.78
CA ARG A 152 34.07 -47.72 -14.84
C ARG A 152 34.31 -49.07 -14.16
N ARG A 153 33.26 -49.79 -13.77
CA ARG A 153 33.35 -51.16 -13.19
C ARG A 153 33.94 -52.14 -14.20
N ALA A 154 33.49 -52.10 -15.45
CA ALA A 154 34.04 -52.92 -16.54
C ALA A 154 35.55 -52.64 -16.78
N LEU A 155 35.93 -51.37 -16.88
CA LEU A 155 37.34 -50.97 -17.03
C LEU A 155 38.21 -51.36 -15.82
N ALA A 156 37.66 -51.33 -14.61
CA ALA A 156 38.36 -51.80 -13.40
C ALA A 156 38.56 -53.32 -13.42
N SER A 157 37.53 -54.10 -13.82
CA SER A 157 37.62 -55.55 -14.00
C SER A 157 38.66 -55.93 -15.06
N LEU A 158 38.64 -55.27 -16.23
CA LEU A 158 39.62 -55.48 -17.29
C LEU A 158 41.04 -55.12 -16.85
N ARG A 159 41.23 -54.01 -16.10
CA ARG A 159 42.53 -53.67 -15.52
C ARG A 159 43.02 -54.73 -14.53
N ALA A 160 42.13 -55.25 -13.67
CA ALA A 160 42.48 -56.32 -12.74
C ALA A 160 42.90 -57.59 -13.50
N ARG A 161 42.07 -58.05 -14.46
CA ARG A 161 42.30 -59.25 -15.29
C ARG A 161 43.54 -59.16 -16.19
N LEU A 162 44.00 -57.95 -16.54
CA LEU A 162 45.28 -57.74 -17.22
C LEU A 162 46.48 -57.67 -16.24
N SER A 163 46.28 -57.22 -15.01
CA SER A 163 47.38 -57.10 -14.03
C SER A 163 47.91 -58.44 -13.53
N THR A 164 47.04 -59.45 -13.36
CA THR A 164 47.44 -60.81 -12.95
C THR A 164 48.40 -61.50 -13.93
N PRO A 165 48.09 -61.67 -15.23
CA PRO A 165 48.96 -62.39 -16.18
C PRO A 165 50.24 -61.62 -16.57
N ILE A 166 50.35 -60.33 -16.22
CA ILE A 166 51.56 -59.52 -16.46
C ILE A 166 52.56 -59.65 -15.29
N LEU A 167 52.13 -60.09 -14.11
CA LEU A 167 52.95 -60.14 -12.89
C LEU A 167 53.02 -61.52 -12.20
N GLY A 168 52.26 -62.53 -12.65
CA GLY A 168 52.26 -63.88 -12.05
C GLY A 168 52.37 -65.01 -13.07
N GLU A 169 53.28 -65.95 -12.82
CA GLU A 169 53.32 -67.24 -13.51
C GLU A 169 52.23 -68.17 -12.94
N GLY A 170 51.10 -68.28 -13.65
CA GLY A 170 50.05 -69.26 -13.31
C GLY A 170 48.71 -69.01 -14.00
N LEU A 171 48.15 -70.03 -14.64
CA LEU A 171 46.75 -70.03 -15.06
C LEU A 171 45.86 -70.57 -13.93
N VAL A 172 44.74 -69.91 -13.67
CA VAL A 172 43.54 -70.48 -13.07
C VAL A 172 42.34 -69.91 -13.81
N ASP A 173 41.35 -70.74 -14.11
CA ASP A 173 40.14 -70.37 -14.84
C ASP A 173 39.21 -69.46 -14.02
N LEU A 174 38.61 -68.48 -14.69
CA LEU A 174 37.37 -67.82 -14.26
C LEU A 174 36.49 -67.59 -15.49
N ALA A 175 35.26 -68.10 -15.42
CA ALA A 175 34.25 -68.01 -16.48
C ALA A 175 33.32 -66.80 -16.24
N ASP A 176 32.08 -66.91 -16.75
CA ASP A 176 30.94 -66.04 -16.42
C ASP A 176 30.97 -64.60 -16.97
N ASP A 177 31.12 -64.47 -18.30
CA ASP A 177 30.27 -63.61 -19.14
C ASP A 177 30.61 -63.83 -20.63
N GLU A 178 29.90 -64.72 -21.33
CA GLU A 178 30.31 -65.23 -22.66
C GLU A 178 30.56 -64.14 -23.71
N ALA A 179 29.73 -63.09 -23.74
CA ALA A 179 29.84 -62.01 -24.72
C ALA A 179 31.05 -61.08 -24.48
N ALA A 180 31.32 -60.73 -23.22
CA ALA A 180 32.46 -59.87 -22.86
C ALA A 180 33.78 -60.68 -22.90
N ALA A 181 33.77 -61.89 -22.34
CA ALA A 181 34.91 -62.80 -22.35
C ALA A 181 35.38 -63.12 -23.77
N ALA A 182 34.49 -63.23 -24.77
CA ALA A 182 34.87 -63.51 -26.15
C ALA A 182 35.73 -62.41 -26.82
N TYR A 183 35.62 -61.15 -26.38
CA TYR A 183 36.49 -60.06 -26.84
C TYR A 183 37.76 -59.98 -25.99
N ASP A 184 37.62 -60.00 -24.67
CA ASP A 184 38.74 -59.89 -23.72
C ASP A 184 39.73 -61.04 -23.88
N ASN A 185 39.27 -62.28 -24.08
CA ASN A 185 40.13 -63.44 -24.24
C ASN A 185 41.01 -63.34 -25.51
N ARG A 186 40.52 -62.67 -26.57
CA ARG A 186 41.34 -62.39 -27.78
C ARG A 186 42.44 -61.37 -27.49
N LEU A 187 42.15 -60.36 -26.67
CA LEU A 187 43.12 -59.37 -26.20
C LEU A 187 44.17 -59.99 -25.26
N ILE A 188 43.73 -60.86 -24.34
CA ILE A 188 44.59 -61.62 -23.43
C ILE A 188 45.49 -62.58 -24.23
N ASP A 189 44.97 -63.29 -25.24
CA ASP A 189 45.77 -64.18 -26.08
C ASP A 189 46.73 -63.42 -27.02
N ALA A 190 46.36 -62.22 -27.49
CA ALA A 190 47.29 -61.33 -28.19
C ALA A 190 48.43 -60.88 -27.26
N ALA A 191 48.14 -60.53 -26.00
CA ALA A 191 49.15 -60.18 -25.00
C ALA A 191 50.08 -61.36 -24.68
N LYS A 192 49.55 -62.59 -24.54
CA LYS A 192 50.35 -63.82 -24.37
C LYS A 192 51.31 -64.04 -25.55
N ARG A 193 50.85 -63.85 -26.79
CA ARG A 193 51.68 -64.00 -28.00
C ARG A 193 52.82 -62.98 -28.04
N LEU A 194 52.51 -61.71 -27.79
CA LEU A 194 53.52 -60.64 -27.72
C LEU A 194 54.54 -60.87 -26.59
N ALA A 195 54.12 -61.42 -25.45
CA ALA A 195 55.03 -61.81 -24.37
C ALA A 195 55.98 -62.94 -24.81
N ALA A 196 55.45 -64.00 -25.44
CA ALA A 196 56.26 -65.10 -25.97
C ALA A 196 57.26 -64.60 -27.02
N GLU A 197 56.81 -63.82 -28.01
CA GLU A 197 57.64 -63.18 -29.04
C GLU A 197 58.76 -62.33 -28.42
N ARG A 198 58.47 -61.56 -27.35
CA ARG A 198 59.50 -60.79 -26.63
C ARG A 198 60.56 -61.67 -25.99
N THR A 199 60.19 -62.82 -25.40
CA THR A 199 61.17 -63.77 -24.84
C THR A 199 62.01 -64.45 -25.92
N ASP A 200 61.40 -64.73 -27.07
CA ASP A 200 62.08 -65.32 -28.23
C ASP A 200 63.10 -64.34 -28.85
N LEU A 201 62.73 -63.08 -28.99
CA LEU A 201 63.62 -62.01 -29.44
C LEU A 201 64.76 -61.76 -28.44
N ALA A 202 64.48 -61.76 -27.13
CA ALA A 202 65.52 -61.63 -26.11
C ALA A 202 66.53 -62.80 -26.15
N ARG A 203 66.04 -64.04 -26.34
CA ARG A 203 66.90 -65.23 -26.48
C ARG A 203 67.78 -65.16 -27.74
N ARG A 204 67.23 -64.72 -28.87
CA ARG A 204 67.97 -64.50 -30.13
C ARG A 204 69.01 -63.39 -29.98
N ALA A 205 68.68 -62.29 -29.31
CA ALA A 205 69.62 -61.20 -29.03
C ALA A 205 70.80 -61.67 -28.17
N GLY A 206 70.54 -62.50 -27.14
CA GLY A 206 71.60 -63.14 -26.34
C GLY A 206 72.54 -64.01 -27.19
N GLN A 207 71.99 -64.90 -28.01
CA GLN A 207 72.77 -65.74 -28.92
C GLN A 207 73.59 -64.94 -29.96
N ILE A 208 73.07 -63.80 -30.43
CA ILE A 208 73.81 -62.88 -31.30
C ILE A 208 74.95 -62.20 -30.53
N GLY A 209 74.72 -61.76 -29.29
CA GLY A 209 75.74 -61.16 -28.43
C GLY A 209 76.82 -62.13 -27.93
N GLU A 210 76.54 -63.43 -27.87
CA GLU A 210 77.55 -64.48 -27.67
C GLU A 210 78.40 -64.70 -28.92
N ARG A 211 77.76 -64.82 -30.09
CA ARG A 211 78.45 -64.94 -31.39
C ARG A 211 79.34 -63.73 -31.66
N LEU A 212 78.86 -62.52 -31.38
CA LEU A 212 79.62 -61.29 -31.55
C LEU A 212 80.90 -61.31 -30.71
N ARG A 213 80.81 -61.62 -29.41
CA ARG A 213 81.99 -61.73 -28.54
C ARG A 213 83.01 -62.76 -29.04
N SER A 214 82.56 -63.94 -29.49
CA SER A 214 83.46 -64.93 -30.08
C SER A 214 84.12 -64.46 -31.40
N ALA A 215 83.46 -63.59 -32.16
CA ALA A 215 84.01 -62.96 -33.35
C ALA A 215 84.99 -61.81 -33.01
N GLU A 216 84.73 -61.07 -31.93
CA GLU A 216 85.64 -60.04 -31.40
C GLU A 216 86.93 -60.67 -30.84
N GLU A 217 86.82 -61.78 -30.12
CA GLU A 217 87.97 -62.55 -29.59
C GLU A 217 88.85 -63.13 -30.71
N THR A 218 88.25 -63.70 -31.76
CA THR A 218 88.99 -64.20 -32.93
C THR A 218 89.59 -63.07 -33.78
N LEU A 219 88.87 -61.96 -33.97
CA LEU A 219 89.40 -60.77 -34.62
C LEU A 219 90.59 -60.16 -33.85
N ALA A 220 90.55 -60.15 -32.51
CA ALA A 220 91.67 -59.72 -31.68
C ALA A 220 92.89 -60.64 -31.82
N ALA A 221 92.69 -61.96 -31.89
CA ALA A 221 93.77 -62.92 -32.14
C ALA A 221 94.43 -62.69 -33.50
N HIS A 222 93.63 -62.61 -34.58
CA HIS A 222 94.13 -62.33 -35.93
C HIS A 222 94.83 -60.96 -36.01
N THR A 223 94.30 -59.93 -35.35
CA THR A 223 94.93 -58.60 -35.30
C THR A 223 96.32 -58.65 -34.66
N LYS A 224 96.50 -59.47 -33.61
CA LYS A 224 97.80 -59.69 -32.96
C LYS A 224 98.78 -60.48 -33.86
N ALA A 225 98.29 -61.47 -34.61
CA ALA A 225 99.10 -62.20 -35.59
C ALA A 225 99.56 -61.29 -36.75
N VAL A 226 98.65 -60.47 -37.31
CA VAL A 226 98.94 -59.45 -38.32
C VAL A 226 100.00 -58.46 -37.81
N GLN A 227 99.88 -57.97 -36.57
CA GLN A 227 100.88 -57.07 -35.97
C GLN A 227 102.25 -57.74 -35.84
N SER A 228 102.31 -58.98 -35.34
CA SER A 228 103.57 -59.73 -35.23
C SER A 228 104.25 -59.94 -36.58
N TYR A 229 103.48 -60.28 -37.62
CA TYR A 229 104.03 -60.48 -38.96
C TYR A 229 104.45 -59.15 -39.62
N LYS A 230 103.72 -58.06 -39.36
CA LYS A 230 104.10 -56.70 -39.80
C LYS A 230 105.45 -56.29 -39.21
N SER A 231 105.71 -56.55 -37.93
CA SER A 231 107.02 -56.25 -37.32
C SER A 231 108.15 -57.07 -37.94
N GLN A 232 107.94 -58.35 -38.26
CA GLN A 232 108.93 -59.18 -38.97
C GLN A 232 109.24 -58.63 -40.38
N LEU A 233 108.21 -58.14 -41.09
CA LEU A 233 108.40 -57.47 -42.38
C LEU A 233 109.14 -56.13 -42.26
N GLU A 234 108.88 -55.35 -41.21
CA GLU A 234 109.60 -54.11 -40.90
C GLU A 234 111.06 -54.38 -40.54
N GLU A 235 111.34 -55.43 -39.76
CA GLU A 235 112.71 -55.91 -39.48
C GLU A 235 113.46 -56.29 -40.78
N SER A 236 112.90 -57.15 -41.63
CA SER A 236 113.55 -57.50 -42.92
C SER A 236 113.81 -56.27 -43.80
N THR A 237 112.89 -55.29 -43.77
CA THR A 237 113.02 -54.05 -44.56
C THR A 237 114.10 -53.13 -44.01
N THR A 238 114.25 -53.03 -42.67
CA THR A 238 115.33 -52.25 -42.05
C THR A 238 116.69 -52.90 -42.23
N ARG A 239 116.79 -54.24 -42.17
CA ARG A 239 118.03 -54.96 -42.50
C ARG A 239 118.45 -54.76 -43.96
N LEU A 240 117.51 -54.83 -44.91
CA LEU A 240 117.75 -54.53 -46.33
C LEU A 240 118.08 -53.04 -46.61
N ALA A 241 117.74 -52.12 -45.70
CA ALA A 241 118.05 -50.70 -45.84
C ALA A 241 119.43 -50.30 -45.27
N ALA A 242 120.06 -51.16 -44.46
CA ALA A 242 121.39 -50.89 -43.90
C ALA A 242 122.51 -51.12 -44.95
N PRO A 243 123.66 -50.42 -44.87
CA PRO A 243 124.83 -50.69 -45.71
C PRO A 243 125.28 -52.17 -45.62
N PRO A 244 125.80 -52.78 -46.70
CA PRO A 244 126.03 -52.23 -48.05
C PRO A 244 124.77 -52.09 -48.93
N GLY A 245 123.56 -52.19 -48.37
CA GLY A 245 122.29 -52.06 -49.10
C GLY A 245 121.74 -53.41 -49.58
N ARG A 246 120.88 -53.36 -50.62
CA ARG A 246 120.17 -54.51 -51.17
C ARG A 246 120.99 -55.32 -52.19
N THR A 247 122.25 -55.61 -51.91
CA THR A 247 123.06 -56.46 -52.82
C THR A 247 122.42 -57.84 -53.01
N ALA A 248 122.68 -58.50 -54.13
CA ALA A 248 122.14 -59.82 -54.43
C ALA A 248 122.61 -60.90 -53.43
N ALA A 249 123.72 -60.68 -52.72
CA ALA A 249 124.10 -61.51 -51.58
C ALA A 249 123.09 -61.38 -50.43
N ARG A 250 122.82 -60.15 -49.99
CA ARG A 250 121.90 -59.86 -48.87
C ARG A 250 120.44 -60.21 -49.20
N LEU A 251 120.03 -60.01 -50.44
CA LEU A 251 118.70 -60.43 -50.90
C LEU A 251 118.52 -61.96 -50.87
N ARG A 252 119.58 -62.76 -51.08
CA ARG A 252 119.53 -64.23 -50.88
C ARG A 252 119.40 -64.61 -49.41
N GLU A 253 120.13 -63.92 -48.53
CA GLU A 253 120.09 -64.16 -47.08
C GLU A 253 118.70 -63.87 -46.49
N GLU A 254 118.13 -62.69 -46.77
CA GLU A 254 116.80 -62.28 -46.29
C GLU A 254 115.66 -63.15 -46.86
N LEU A 255 115.79 -63.58 -48.12
CA LEU A 255 114.86 -64.51 -48.76
C LEU A 255 114.92 -65.89 -48.07
N ALA A 256 116.11 -66.37 -47.70
CA ALA A 256 116.27 -67.61 -46.93
C ALA A 256 115.69 -67.48 -45.51
N GLU A 257 115.96 -66.38 -44.79
CA GLU A 257 115.40 -66.12 -43.46
C GLU A 257 113.87 -66.08 -43.47
N LEU A 258 113.28 -65.26 -44.35
CA LEU A 258 111.82 -65.14 -44.45
C LEU A 258 111.16 -66.44 -44.93
N THR A 259 111.86 -67.24 -45.75
CA THR A 259 111.39 -68.58 -46.11
C THR A 259 111.36 -69.50 -44.88
N ALA A 260 112.42 -69.52 -44.07
CA ALA A 260 112.55 -70.36 -42.89
C ALA A 260 111.60 -70.02 -41.73
N GLN A 261 111.19 -68.75 -41.59
CA GLN A 261 110.26 -68.32 -40.53
C GLN A 261 108.85 -68.92 -40.73
N PRO A 262 108.32 -69.73 -39.79
CA PRO A 262 106.97 -70.29 -39.89
C PRO A 262 105.90 -69.24 -39.57
N ILE A 263 104.79 -69.27 -40.31
CA ILE A 263 103.62 -68.43 -40.06
C ILE A 263 102.54 -69.25 -39.34
N GLY A 264 102.00 -68.69 -38.26
CA GLY A 264 100.99 -69.35 -37.42
C GLY A 264 99.57 -69.34 -37.98
N GLU A 265 99.25 -68.46 -38.94
CA GLU A 265 97.89 -68.31 -39.49
C GLU A 265 97.87 -68.38 -41.03
N PRO A 266 97.07 -69.29 -41.63
CA PRO A 266 97.17 -69.60 -43.06
C PRO A 266 96.75 -68.45 -43.99
N HIS A 267 95.97 -67.48 -43.50
CA HIS A 267 95.56 -66.33 -44.31
C HIS A 267 96.66 -65.27 -44.49
N LEU A 268 97.76 -65.36 -43.72
CA LEU A 268 98.96 -64.52 -43.91
C LEU A 268 99.95 -65.14 -44.90
N GLN A 269 99.79 -66.42 -45.24
CA GLN A 269 100.65 -67.12 -46.18
C GLN A 269 100.72 -66.41 -47.56
N PRO A 270 99.63 -65.93 -48.18
CA PRO A 270 99.70 -65.19 -49.44
C PRO A 270 100.49 -63.87 -49.34
N VAL A 271 100.56 -63.25 -48.15
CA VAL A 271 101.37 -62.05 -47.92
C VAL A 271 102.86 -62.39 -47.85
N LYS A 272 103.20 -63.53 -47.22
CA LYS A 272 104.55 -64.09 -47.26
C LYS A 272 104.97 -64.51 -48.65
N ASP A 273 104.11 -65.22 -49.37
CA ASP A 273 104.39 -65.66 -50.74
C ASP A 273 104.60 -64.44 -51.66
N ALA A 274 103.76 -63.41 -51.55
CA ALA A 274 103.94 -62.16 -52.27
C ALA A 274 105.24 -61.43 -51.90
N ARG A 275 105.65 -61.43 -50.62
CA ARG A 275 106.93 -60.83 -50.21
C ARG A 275 108.14 -61.64 -50.64
N LEU A 276 108.06 -62.97 -50.60
CA LEU A 276 109.12 -63.83 -51.10
C LEU A 276 109.26 -63.68 -52.62
N LEU A 277 108.15 -63.53 -53.34
CA LEU A 277 108.14 -63.30 -54.79
C LEU A 277 108.62 -61.88 -55.15
N ASP A 278 108.30 -60.86 -54.36
CA ASP A 278 108.88 -59.51 -54.43
C ASP A 278 110.41 -59.54 -54.21
N LEU A 279 110.89 -60.27 -53.20
CA LEU A 279 112.32 -60.42 -52.93
C LEU A 279 113.03 -61.31 -53.96
N GLN A 280 112.36 -62.31 -54.55
CA GLN A 280 112.86 -63.09 -55.69
C GLN A 280 112.99 -62.22 -56.94
N ALA A 281 111.99 -61.38 -57.23
CA ALA A 281 112.04 -60.44 -58.35
C ALA A 281 113.13 -59.38 -58.14
N GLN A 282 113.23 -58.79 -56.94
CA GLN A 282 114.33 -57.87 -56.61
C GLN A 282 115.69 -58.55 -56.67
N LEU A 283 115.82 -59.79 -56.18
CA LEU A 283 117.05 -60.58 -56.31
C LEU A 283 117.41 -60.85 -57.77
N HIS A 284 116.42 -61.14 -58.62
CA HIS A 284 116.64 -61.37 -60.04
C HIS A 284 117.12 -60.09 -60.73
N TRP A 285 116.42 -58.96 -60.55
CA TRP A 285 116.81 -57.67 -61.10
C TRP A 285 118.16 -57.19 -60.57
N GLU A 286 118.43 -57.31 -59.26
CA GLU A 286 119.71 -56.89 -58.68
C GLU A 286 120.85 -57.82 -59.10
N ALA A 287 120.64 -59.14 -59.20
CA ALA A 287 121.66 -60.05 -59.70
C ALA A 287 121.94 -59.83 -61.20
N GLU A 288 120.92 -59.47 -61.99
CA GLU A 288 121.11 -59.06 -63.39
C GLU A 288 121.79 -57.70 -63.52
N LEU A 289 121.49 -56.74 -62.63
CA LEU A 289 122.18 -55.45 -62.55
C LEU A 289 123.63 -55.60 -62.08
N GLU A 290 123.91 -56.37 -61.02
CA GLU A 290 125.27 -56.71 -60.59
C GLU A 290 126.04 -57.42 -61.72
N ALA A 291 125.40 -58.37 -62.43
CA ALA A 291 126.02 -59.03 -63.57
C ALA A 291 126.15 -58.12 -64.81
N ALA A 292 125.24 -57.18 -65.05
CA ALA A 292 125.32 -56.20 -66.14
C ALA A 292 126.40 -55.16 -65.86
N LEU A 293 126.47 -54.64 -64.63
CA LEU A 293 127.54 -53.77 -64.16
C LEU A 293 128.89 -54.49 -64.21
N ALA A 294 128.97 -55.76 -63.82
CA ALA A 294 130.17 -56.57 -64.04
C ALA A 294 130.53 -56.65 -65.53
N ARG A 295 129.57 -56.99 -66.42
CA ARG A 295 129.79 -57.05 -67.87
C ARG A 295 130.23 -55.69 -68.47
N CYS A 296 129.71 -54.57 -67.97
CA CYS A 296 130.11 -53.22 -68.39
C CYS A 296 131.42 -52.71 -67.75
N LEU A 297 131.84 -53.26 -66.61
CA LEU A 297 133.14 -53.01 -66.00
C LEU A 297 134.25 -53.90 -66.58
N CYS A 298 133.90 -55.05 -67.17
CA CYS A 298 134.81 -55.97 -67.87
C CYS A 298 135.22 -55.50 -69.28
N CYS A 299 135.06 -54.22 -69.64
CA CYS A 299 135.48 -53.70 -70.94
C CYS A 299 137.00 -53.40 -71.06
N ASP A 300 137.75 -53.36 -69.95
CA ASP A 300 139.19 -53.01 -69.92
C ASP A 300 140.03 -54.00 -69.07
N ALA A 301 140.03 -55.28 -69.46
CA ALA A 301 141.05 -56.26 -69.05
C ALA A 301 141.23 -57.33 -70.15
N GLY A 302 142.43 -57.45 -70.71
CA GLY A 302 142.67 -58.28 -71.91
C GLY A 302 143.19 -59.71 -71.65
N ALA A 303 143.10 -60.52 -72.72
CA ALA A 303 143.66 -61.86 -72.97
C ALA A 303 142.71 -63.08 -72.83
N HIS A 304 142.61 -63.82 -73.94
CA HIS A 304 141.98 -65.14 -74.21
C HIS A 304 140.45 -65.24 -74.06
N GLU A 305 139.67 -65.49 -75.14
CA GLU A 305 139.60 -66.73 -75.95
C GLU A 305 139.21 -67.94 -75.08
N ASP A 306 138.08 -68.64 -75.29
CA ASP A 306 137.22 -68.80 -76.49
C ASP A 306 135.69 -68.90 -76.18
N ASP A 307 134.90 -68.94 -77.27
CA ASP A 307 133.52 -69.44 -77.43
C ASP A 307 132.33 -68.75 -76.72
N SER A 308 131.57 -67.99 -77.51
CA SER A 308 130.25 -67.43 -77.15
C SER A 308 129.26 -67.49 -78.33
N GLU A 309 128.21 -68.30 -78.29
CA GLU A 309 127.25 -68.37 -79.41
C GLU A 309 125.78 -68.80 -79.09
N GLN A 310 125.29 -68.62 -77.85
CA GLN A 310 123.89 -69.02 -77.50
C GLN A 310 123.04 -68.00 -76.71
N ASN A 311 123.56 -66.81 -76.35
CA ASN A 311 122.85 -65.85 -75.48
C ASN A 311 122.49 -64.50 -76.15
N ALA A 312 122.50 -64.42 -77.49
CA ALA A 312 122.15 -63.20 -78.22
C ALA A 312 120.67 -63.15 -78.66
N GLU A 313 120.13 -64.26 -79.16
CA GLU A 313 118.84 -64.28 -79.88
C GLU A 313 117.59 -64.18 -78.99
N THR A 314 117.72 -64.32 -77.66
CA THR A 314 116.59 -64.26 -76.71
C THR A 314 116.32 -62.88 -76.13
N ALA A 315 117.25 -61.92 -76.29
CA ALA A 315 117.15 -60.60 -75.68
C ALA A 315 116.23 -59.62 -76.45
N GLU A 316 116.21 -59.68 -77.78
CA GLU A 316 115.45 -58.73 -78.62
C GLU A 316 113.93 -59.05 -78.68
N ALA A 317 113.53 -60.27 -78.31
CA ALA A 317 112.15 -60.75 -78.49
C ALA A 317 111.14 -60.30 -77.42
N MET A 318 111.57 -59.82 -76.25
CA MET A 318 110.68 -59.55 -75.10
C MET A 318 110.41 -58.07 -74.83
N ALA A 319 110.92 -57.15 -75.66
CA ALA A 319 110.80 -55.70 -75.45
C ALA A 319 109.52 -55.05 -76.04
N ALA A 320 108.59 -55.82 -76.62
CA ALA A 320 107.57 -55.30 -77.53
C ALA A 320 106.19 -54.94 -76.91
N ASP A 321 105.69 -55.73 -75.95
CA ASP A 321 104.23 -55.94 -75.81
C ASP A 321 103.51 -55.23 -74.64
N CYS A 322 104.15 -54.34 -73.87
CA CYS A 322 103.47 -53.57 -72.82
C CYS A 322 104.07 -52.17 -72.56
N SER A 323 103.23 -51.13 -72.56
CA SER A 323 103.65 -49.78 -72.16
C SER A 323 103.44 -49.55 -70.64
N PRO A 324 104.32 -48.82 -69.94
CA PRO A 324 104.17 -48.56 -68.50
C PRO A 324 102.91 -47.79 -68.07
N LEU A 325 102.19 -47.16 -69.01
CA LEU A 325 101.13 -46.20 -68.71
C LEU A 325 99.80 -46.87 -68.32
N GLU A 326 99.45 -47.99 -68.93
CA GLU A 326 98.15 -48.65 -68.75
C GLU A 326 98.00 -49.30 -67.37
N LEU A 327 99.11 -49.83 -66.84
CA LEU A 327 99.19 -50.44 -65.50
C LEU A 327 98.82 -49.42 -64.40
N VAL A 328 99.27 -48.17 -64.54
CA VAL A 328 99.01 -47.08 -63.59
C VAL A 328 97.52 -46.69 -63.57
N GLN A 329 96.88 -46.63 -64.75
CA GLN A 329 95.47 -46.22 -64.85
C GLN A 329 94.53 -47.23 -64.16
N ARG A 330 94.78 -48.53 -64.31
CA ARG A 330 93.98 -49.60 -63.66
C ARG A 330 93.99 -49.51 -62.14
N LEU A 331 95.13 -49.17 -61.54
CA LEU A 331 95.26 -49.02 -60.08
C LEU A 331 94.49 -47.79 -59.56
N HIS A 332 94.42 -46.71 -60.34
CA HIS A 332 93.83 -45.44 -59.91
C HIS A 332 92.29 -45.44 -59.86
N SER A 333 91.62 -46.26 -60.69
CA SER A 333 90.16 -46.39 -60.66
C SER A 333 89.67 -47.09 -59.39
N ARG A 334 90.31 -48.21 -59.03
CA ARG A 334 89.95 -49.06 -57.87
C ARG A 334 90.06 -48.34 -56.52
N TRP A 335 90.86 -47.27 -56.45
CA TRP A 335 90.96 -46.43 -55.25
C TRP A 335 89.75 -45.49 -55.07
N ARG A 336 89.12 -45.03 -56.17
CA ARG A 336 87.98 -44.09 -56.11
C ARG A 336 86.70 -44.74 -55.62
N GLU A 337 86.46 -46.00 -55.95
CA GLU A 337 85.24 -46.74 -55.61
C GLU A 337 85.10 -46.88 -54.08
N ASN A 338 86.15 -47.33 -53.40
CA ASN A 338 86.20 -47.45 -51.93
C ASN A 338 85.92 -46.13 -51.19
N GLY A 339 86.25 -44.98 -51.81
CA GLY A 339 85.97 -43.65 -51.25
C GLY A 339 84.49 -43.28 -51.25
N ALA A 340 83.71 -43.82 -52.18
CA ALA A 340 82.29 -43.49 -52.35
C ALA A 340 81.40 -44.15 -51.28
N ASP A 341 81.65 -45.42 -50.94
CA ASP A 341 80.82 -46.14 -49.96
C ASP A 341 81.00 -45.60 -48.53
N GLY A 342 82.20 -45.18 -48.17
CA GLY A 342 82.46 -44.47 -46.91
C GLY A 342 81.69 -43.13 -46.80
N ALA A 343 81.25 -42.53 -47.90
CA ALA A 343 80.41 -41.32 -47.87
C ALA A 343 78.93 -41.64 -47.61
N LYS A 344 78.42 -42.79 -48.07
CA LYS A 344 77.01 -43.22 -47.90
C LYS A 344 76.66 -43.45 -46.43
N LEU A 345 77.48 -44.23 -45.72
CA LEU A 345 77.35 -44.48 -44.27
C LEU A 345 77.32 -43.18 -43.44
N ARG A 346 78.07 -42.16 -43.85
CA ARG A 346 78.07 -40.84 -43.21
C ARG A 346 76.83 -39.99 -43.54
N ALA A 347 76.03 -40.34 -44.54
CA ALA A 347 74.71 -39.72 -44.75
C ALA A 347 73.68 -40.37 -43.82
N GLU A 348 73.60 -41.70 -43.82
CA GLU A 348 72.64 -42.51 -43.05
C GLU A 348 72.69 -42.20 -41.54
N LEU A 349 73.89 -42.07 -40.95
CA LEU A 349 74.05 -41.71 -39.54
C LEU A 349 73.48 -40.32 -39.19
N ARG A 350 73.63 -39.32 -40.08
CA ARG A 350 73.06 -37.98 -39.88
C ARG A 350 71.54 -37.99 -40.03
N ASP A 351 71.03 -38.80 -40.96
CA ASP A 351 69.59 -39.01 -41.12
C ASP A 351 68.93 -39.55 -39.84
N ILE A 352 69.55 -40.55 -39.19
CA ILE A 352 69.13 -41.10 -37.90
C ILE A 352 69.17 -40.01 -36.81
N GLU A 353 70.27 -39.24 -36.73
CA GLU A 353 70.40 -38.16 -35.74
C GLU A 353 69.31 -37.08 -35.89
N THR A 354 68.98 -36.67 -37.13
CA THR A 354 67.90 -35.69 -37.33
C THR A 354 66.51 -36.24 -36.99
N ARG A 355 66.28 -37.56 -37.02
CA ARG A 355 65.01 -38.16 -36.60
C ARG A 355 64.89 -38.10 -35.08
N ALA A 356 65.89 -38.59 -34.36
CA ALA A 356 65.93 -38.54 -32.89
C ALA A 356 65.73 -37.12 -32.33
N ARG A 357 66.33 -36.09 -32.95
CA ARG A 357 66.15 -34.68 -32.55
C ARG A 357 64.70 -34.20 -32.71
N ARG A 358 63.98 -34.60 -33.78
CA ARG A 358 62.56 -34.27 -33.97
C ARG A 358 61.67 -34.97 -32.94
N ASP A 359 61.98 -36.24 -32.63
CA ASP A 359 61.22 -37.03 -31.65
C ASP A 359 61.33 -36.42 -30.24
N CYS A 360 62.51 -35.89 -29.87
CA CYS A 360 62.68 -35.12 -28.62
C CYS A 360 61.83 -33.85 -28.60
N GLN A 361 61.87 -33.03 -29.66
CA GLN A 361 61.09 -31.79 -29.75
C GLN A 361 59.57 -32.05 -29.64
N ALA A 362 59.07 -33.09 -30.30
CA ALA A 362 57.66 -33.49 -30.21
C ALA A 362 57.24 -34.00 -28.81
N LEU A 363 58.19 -34.42 -27.95
CA LEU A 363 57.93 -34.74 -26.55
C LEU A 363 57.94 -33.47 -25.68
N GLU A 364 58.85 -32.53 -25.93
CA GLU A 364 58.92 -31.24 -25.23
C GLU A 364 57.65 -30.41 -25.45
N GLU A 365 57.16 -30.31 -26.70
CA GLU A 365 55.89 -29.65 -27.02
C GLU A 365 54.70 -30.27 -26.27
N ARG A 366 54.63 -31.61 -26.21
CA ARG A 366 53.56 -32.32 -25.48
C ARG A 366 53.62 -32.10 -23.98
N ILE A 367 54.82 -31.99 -23.39
CA ILE A 367 54.99 -31.64 -21.98
C ILE A 367 54.54 -30.20 -21.75
N GLY A 368 54.91 -29.25 -22.63
CA GLY A 368 54.48 -27.85 -22.55
C GLY A 368 52.96 -27.70 -22.56
N VAL A 369 52.25 -28.41 -23.46
CA VAL A 369 50.78 -28.41 -23.51
C VAL A 369 50.15 -28.95 -22.21
N GLU A 370 50.72 -30.01 -21.61
CA GLU A 370 50.21 -30.56 -20.35
C GLU A 370 50.54 -29.68 -19.13
N VAL A 371 51.64 -28.92 -19.16
CA VAL A 371 51.95 -27.90 -18.14
C VAL A 371 50.94 -26.74 -18.23
N ALA A 372 50.74 -26.17 -19.43
CA ALA A 372 49.79 -25.08 -19.64
C ALA A 372 48.35 -25.48 -19.26
N ARG A 373 47.94 -26.73 -19.51
CA ARG A 373 46.65 -27.28 -19.05
C ARG A 373 46.52 -27.31 -17.52
N ARG A 374 47.60 -27.65 -16.81
CA ARG A 374 47.62 -27.65 -15.33
C ARG A 374 47.59 -26.24 -14.76
N GLU A 375 48.32 -25.31 -15.37
CA GLU A 375 48.32 -23.90 -14.99
C GLU A 375 46.94 -23.26 -15.18
N ALA A 376 46.26 -23.53 -16.31
CA ALA A 376 44.88 -23.10 -16.52
C ALA A 376 43.89 -23.71 -15.50
N ALA A 377 44.04 -25.00 -15.17
CA ALA A 377 43.21 -25.65 -14.15
C ALA A 377 43.44 -25.09 -12.74
N LEU A 378 44.68 -24.72 -12.39
CA LEU A 378 45.00 -24.02 -11.14
C LEU A 378 44.41 -22.60 -11.14
N GLY A 379 44.46 -21.89 -12.26
CA GLY A 379 43.80 -20.59 -12.45
C GLY A 379 42.32 -20.67 -12.11
N HIS A 380 41.57 -21.58 -12.74
CA HIS A 380 40.15 -21.78 -12.45
C HIS A 380 39.86 -22.18 -11.01
N LEU A 381 40.74 -22.96 -10.35
CA LEU A 381 40.59 -23.25 -8.92
C LEU A 381 40.75 -22.00 -8.05
N THR A 382 41.69 -21.09 -8.39
CA THR A 382 41.82 -19.81 -7.67
C THR A 382 40.66 -18.86 -7.94
N GLU A 383 40.12 -18.82 -9.16
CA GLU A 383 38.89 -18.06 -9.50
C GLU A 383 37.68 -18.53 -8.67
N LEU A 384 37.50 -19.86 -8.53
CA LEU A 384 36.44 -20.44 -7.72
C LEU A 384 36.62 -20.16 -6.22
N GLN A 385 37.85 -20.19 -5.71
CA GLN A 385 38.16 -19.79 -4.33
C GLN A 385 37.88 -18.30 -4.07
N GLY A 386 38.16 -17.42 -5.05
CA GLY A 386 37.76 -16.01 -5.03
C GLY A 386 36.24 -15.88 -4.90
N ARG A 387 35.48 -16.45 -5.85
CA ARG A 387 34.01 -16.38 -5.86
C ARG A 387 33.36 -16.94 -4.58
N ILE A 388 33.91 -17.99 -3.98
CA ILE A 388 33.43 -18.52 -2.69
C ILE A 388 33.67 -17.50 -1.57
N SER A 389 34.81 -16.81 -1.56
CA SER A 389 35.13 -15.76 -0.58
C SER A 389 34.24 -14.52 -0.77
N ASP A 390 33.97 -14.14 -2.02
CA ASP A 390 33.06 -13.04 -2.38
C ASP A 390 31.62 -13.36 -1.92
N LEU A 391 31.13 -14.58 -2.15
CA LEU A 391 29.81 -15.02 -1.68
C LEU A 391 29.70 -15.06 -0.15
N ILE A 392 30.77 -15.46 0.56
CA ILE A 392 30.80 -15.44 2.03
C ILE A 392 30.75 -14.00 2.56
N THR A 393 31.53 -13.07 1.99
CA THR A 393 31.56 -11.68 2.43
C THR A 393 30.31 -10.89 2.04
N ALA A 394 29.72 -11.16 0.86
CA ALA A 394 28.42 -10.65 0.47
C ALA A 394 27.34 -11.11 1.47
N ARG A 395 27.26 -12.41 1.77
CA ARG A 395 26.32 -12.96 2.76
C ARG A 395 26.50 -12.36 4.15
N GLN A 396 27.75 -12.18 4.61
CA GLN A 396 28.02 -11.54 5.90
C GLN A 396 27.60 -10.07 5.92
N SER A 397 27.76 -9.33 4.82
CA SER A 397 27.30 -7.93 4.76
C SER A 397 25.76 -7.84 4.68
N GLU A 398 25.08 -8.77 4.01
CA GLU A 398 23.62 -8.91 4.10
C GLU A 398 23.13 -9.26 5.51
N GLU A 399 23.73 -10.24 6.18
CA GLU A 399 23.34 -10.64 7.54
C GLU A 399 23.56 -9.49 8.53
N ASN A 400 24.69 -8.76 8.44
CA ASN A 400 24.92 -7.54 9.22
C ASN A 400 23.92 -6.42 8.90
N ARG A 401 23.55 -6.24 7.62
CA ARG A 401 22.55 -5.24 7.23
C ARG A 401 21.17 -5.58 7.81
N ARG A 402 20.74 -6.84 7.70
CA ARG A 402 19.46 -7.32 8.26
C ARG A 402 19.43 -7.14 9.78
N LEU A 403 20.55 -7.34 10.48
CA LEU A 403 20.67 -7.06 11.91
C LEU A 403 20.53 -5.56 12.22
N GLY A 404 21.14 -4.67 11.44
CA GLY A 404 21.01 -3.22 11.60
C GLY A 404 19.60 -2.70 11.29
N ASP A 405 18.98 -3.17 10.20
CA ASP A 405 17.60 -2.86 9.84
C ASP A 405 16.62 -3.35 10.94
N ALA A 406 16.87 -4.53 11.53
CA ALA A 406 16.08 -5.06 12.65
C ALA A 406 16.30 -4.32 13.98
N GLN A 407 17.52 -3.84 14.27
CA GLN A 407 17.81 -2.99 15.43
C GLN A 407 17.08 -1.65 15.33
N SER A 408 17.13 -1.00 14.16
CA SER A 408 16.38 0.24 13.89
C SER A 408 14.86 0.05 14.06
N ALA A 409 14.31 -1.08 13.59
CA ALA A 409 12.91 -1.42 13.80
C ALA A 409 12.55 -1.64 15.29
N ALA A 410 13.44 -2.26 16.08
CA ALA A 410 13.25 -2.45 17.51
C ALA A 410 13.31 -1.13 18.30
N GLU A 411 14.21 -0.21 17.94
CA GLU A 411 14.28 1.13 18.52
C GLU A 411 13.02 1.96 18.21
N GLN A 412 12.52 1.89 16.97
CA GLN A 412 11.26 2.53 16.57
C GLN A 412 10.05 1.96 17.31
N LEU A 413 9.98 0.64 17.51
CA LEU A 413 8.93 0.00 18.31
C LEU A 413 8.98 0.45 19.77
N ALA A 414 10.16 0.51 20.39
CA ALA A 414 10.32 1.01 21.75
C ALA A 414 9.90 2.48 21.90
N GLU A 415 10.17 3.33 20.89
CA GLU A 415 9.69 4.72 20.89
C GLU A 415 8.16 4.79 20.73
N VAL A 416 7.55 3.95 19.89
CA VAL A 416 6.09 3.86 19.74
C VAL A 416 5.42 3.36 21.02
N GLU A 417 5.96 2.34 21.69
CA GLU A 417 5.48 1.87 23.00
C GLU A 417 5.57 2.96 24.07
N ALA A 418 6.67 3.71 24.11
CA ALA A 418 6.83 4.84 25.02
C ALA A 418 5.78 5.94 24.74
N ARG A 419 5.57 6.32 23.48
CA ARG A 419 4.56 7.30 23.06
C ARG A 419 3.13 6.82 23.36
N GLU A 420 2.82 5.54 23.16
CA GLU A 420 1.52 4.99 23.52
C GLU A 420 1.31 5.01 25.04
N SER A 421 2.35 4.71 25.83
CA SER A 421 2.27 4.78 27.29
C SER A 421 1.95 6.21 27.79
N THR A 422 2.50 7.25 27.16
CA THR A 422 2.18 8.64 27.49
C THR A 422 0.76 9.02 27.08
N LEU A 423 0.31 8.62 25.87
CA LEU A 423 -1.04 8.91 25.38
C LEU A 423 -2.12 8.19 26.21
N ARG A 424 -1.88 6.95 26.64
CA ARG A 424 -2.75 6.23 27.59
C ARG A 424 -2.87 6.98 28.92
N ARG A 425 -1.74 7.47 29.46
CA ARG A 425 -1.69 8.24 30.72
C ARG A 425 -2.49 9.55 30.61
N GLU A 426 -2.36 10.27 29.49
CA GLU A 426 -3.11 11.49 29.21
C GLU A 426 -4.61 11.23 29.00
N ALA A 427 -4.97 10.15 28.31
CA ALA A 427 -6.37 9.75 28.14
C ALA A 427 -7.05 9.38 29.48
N ASP A 428 -6.35 8.71 30.38
CA ASP A 428 -6.87 8.38 31.72
C ASP A 428 -6.91 9.61 32.65
N GLU A 429 -5.96 10.55 32.53
CA GLU A 429 -6.06 11.87 33.20
C GLU A 429 -7.25 12.69 32.67
N ALA A 430 -7.51 12.67 31.37
CA ALA A 430 -8.67 13.32 30.76
C ALA A 430 -10.00 12.69 31.20
N ARG A 431 -10.08 11.35 31.25
CA ARG A 431 -11.24 10.62 31.81
C ARG A 431 -11.48 10.96 33.29
N ALA A 432 -10.41 10.99 34.10
CA ALA A 432 -10.51 11.39 35.49
C ALA A 432 -10.94 12.86 35.65
N ALA A 433 -10.61 13.74 34.70
CA ALA A 433 -11.07 15.12 34.67
C ALA A 433 -12.56 15.23 34.28
N THR A 434 -13.02 14.52 33.25
CA THR A 434 -14.43 14.54 32.85
C THR A 434 -15.35 13.89 33.90
N GLU A 435 -14.92 12.81 34.55
CA GLU A 435 -15.65 12.25 35.71
C GLU A 435 -15.84 13.26 36.84
N ARG A 436 -14.79 14.04 37.17
CA ARG A 436 -14.88 15.09 38.21
C ARG A 436 -15.84 16.21 37.78
N ALA A 437 -15.82 16.59 36.51
CA ALA A 437 -16.73 17.60 35.96
C ALA A 437 -18.19 17.13 36.00
N VAL A 438 -18.47 15.87 35.62
CA VAL A 438 -19.81 15.27 35.70
C VAL A 438 -20.29 15.20 37.15
N LYS A 439 -19.46 14.72 38.09
CA LYS A 439 -19.81 14.67 39.53
C LYS A 439 -20.14 16.07 40.08
N GLN A 440 -19.38 17.10 39.72
CA GLN A 440 -19.69 18.49 40.08
C GLN A 440 -20.95 19.04 39.40
N ALA A 441 -21.29 18.59 38.19
CA ALA A 441 -22.53 18.98 37.52
C ALA A 441 -23.75 18.35 38.21
N GLU A 442 -23.71 17.06 38.52
CA GLU A 442 -24.77 16.38 39.29
C GLU A 442 -24.96 16.99 40.68
N GLU A 443 -23.87 17.37 41.38
CA GLU A 443 -23.95 18.06 42.68
C GLU A 443 -24.64 19.42 42.59
N ARG A 444 -24.41 20.18 41.49
CA ARG A 444 -25.12 21.43 41.21
C ARG A 444 -26.60 21.20 40.89
N GLU A 445 -26.91 20.23 40.03
CA GLU A 445 -28.29 19.88 39.68
C GLU A 445 -29.09 19.42 40.91
N ARG A 446 -28.48 18.62 41.80
CA ARG A 446 -29.07 18.22 43.10
C ARG A 446 -29.31 19.43 43.99
N ALA A 447 -28.36 20.37 44.09
CA ALA A 447 -28.50 21.58 44.88
C ALA A 447 -29.56 22.55 44.31
N GLU A 448 -29.69 22.65 42.99
CA GLU A 448 -30.73 23.44 42.33
C GLU A 448 -32.11 22.80 42.44
N SER A 449 -32.20 21.47 42.30
CA SER A 449 -33.43 20.71 42.56
C SER A 449 -33.93 20.91 43.99
N ALA A 450 -33.05 20.82 45.00
CA ALA A 450 -33.41 21.10 46.39
C ALA A 450 -33.85 22.56 46.63
N ARG A 451 -33.28 23.53 45.90
CA ARG A 451 -33.77 24.93 45.91
C ARG A 451 -35.17 25.03 45.29
N HIS A 452 -35.41 24.38 44.15
CA HIS A 452 -36.72 24.36 43.52
C HIS A 452 -37.78 23.69 44.42
N GLU A 453 -37.45 22.61 45.13
CA GLU A 453 -38.34 21.98 46.11
C GLU A 453 -38.70 22.93 47.27
N THR A 454 -37.73 23.67 47.83
CA THR A 454 -38.03 24.65 48.90
C THR A 454 -38.88 25.83 48.40
N VAL A 455 -38.67 26.32 47.18
CA VAL A 455 -39.52 27.36 46.56
C VAL A 455 -40.94 26.82 46.29
N VAL A 456 -41.07 25.60 45.77
CA VAL A 456 -42.37 24.96 45.54
C VAL A 456 -43.10 24.68 46.87
N ALA A 457 -42.39 24.34 47.94
CA ALA A 457 -42.96 24.21 49.27
C ALA A 457 -43.48 25.57 49.80
N ALA A 458 -42.70 26.64 49.67
CA ALA A 458 -43.11 27.98 50.06
C ALA A 458 -44.35 28.47 49.27
N LEU A 459 -44.38 28.27 47.96
CA LEU A 459 -45.54 28.63 47.11
C LEU A 459 -46.79 27.82 47.43
N ARG A 460 -46.65 26.54 47.81
CA ARG A 460 -47.78 25.71 48.30
C ARG A 460 -48.32 26.22 49.63
N GLU A 461 -47.46 26.71 50.51
CA GLU A 461 -47.86 27.26 51.81
C GLU A 461 -48.49 28.65 51.68
N GLU A 462 -47.97 29.52 50.79
CA GLU A 462 -48.68 30.74 50.38
C GLU A 462 -50.06 30.44 49.79
N ALA A 463 -50.19 29.38 48.98
CA ALA A 463 -51.47 28.99 48.40
C ALA A 463 -52.46 28.51 49.46
N ARG A 464 -52.00 27.77 50.50
CA ARG A 464 -52.82 27.44 51.68
C ARG A 464 -53.29 28.69 52.39
N GLN A 465 -52.37 29.56 52.80
CA GLN A 465 -52.68 30.79 53.53
C GLN A 465 -53.66 31.69 52.76
N ARG A 466 -53.52 31.78 51.43
CA ARG A 466 -54.49 32.46 50.55
C ARG A 466 -55.86 31.76 50.53
N SER A 467 -55.91 30.43 50.50
CA SER A 467 -57.17 29.67 50.54
C SER A 467 -57.91 29.79 51.88
N GLU A 468 -57.17 29.81 53.00
CA GLU A 468 -57.71 30.01 54.35
C GLU A 468 -58.23 31.45 54.53
N ALA A 469 -57.47 32.44 54.05
CA ALA A 469 -57.91 33.84 54.02
C ALA A 469 -59.15 34.06 53.14
N LEU A 470 -59.26 33.36 52.01
CA LEU A 470 -60.45 33.37 51.16
C LEU A 470 -61.65 32.75 51.90
N ALA A 471 -61.51 31.56 52.49
CA ALA A 471 -62.60 30.92 53.24
C ALA A 471 -63.12 31.79 54.40
N HIS A 472 -62.23 32.44 55.15
CA HIS A 472 -62.61 33.38 56.21
C HIS A 472 -63.29 34.65 55.65
N MET A 473 -62.86 35.14 54.48
CA MET A 473 -63.52 36.27 53.81
C MET A 473 -64.90 35.89 53.25
N GLU A 474 -65.06 34.67 52.71
CA GLU A 474 -66.35 34.11 52.28
C GLU A 474 -67.31 33.93 53.47
N GLU A 475 -66.84 33.42 54.62
CA GLU A 475 -67.66 33.34 55.84
C GLU A 475 -68.08 34.73 56.31
N ARG A 476 -67.17 35.72 56.27
CA ARG A 476 -67.50 37.11 56.62
C ARG A 476 -68.49 37.74 55.65
N ILE A 477 -68.39 37.47 54.34
CA ILE A 477 -69.36 37.90 53.33
C ILE A 477 -70.72 37.24 53.60
N ASN A 478 -70.76 35.93 53.84
CA ASN A 478 -71.99 35.22 54.19
C ASN A 478 -72.67 35.77 55.45
N LYS A 479 -71.89 36.16 56.47
CA LYS A 479 -72.40 36.82 57.68
C LYS A 479 -73.00 38.21 57.37
N MET A 480 -72.30 39.04 56.60
CA MET A 480 -72.81 40.33 56.13
C MET A 480 -74.09 40.17 55.26
N SER A 481 -74.16 39.13 54.42
CA SER A 481 -75.33 38.84 53.60
C SER A 481 -76.54 38.38 54.42
N ARG A 482 -76.35 37.66 55.53
CA ARG A 482 -77.44 37.34 56.49
C ARG A 482 -77.93 38.61 57.18
N GLN A 483 -77.03 39.43 57.72
CA GLN A 483 -77.38 40.72 58.34
C GLN A 483 -78.10 41.67 57.37
N SER A 484 -77.70 41.69 56.10
CA SER A 484 -78.38 42.47 55.05
C SER A 484 -79.80 41.99 54.80
N ARG A 485 -80.06 40.67 54.81
CA ARG A 485 -81.41 40.11 54.72
C ARG A 485 -82.23 40.40 55.96
N GLU A 486 -81.68 40.19 57.15
CA GLU A 486 -82.33 40.51 58.43
C GLU A 486 -82.78 41.99 58.50
N LEU A 487 -81.98 42.91 57.93
CA LEU A 487 -82.34 44.34 57.79
C LEU A 487 -83.38 44.60 56.68
N GLN A 488 -83.35 43.84 55.57
CA GLN A 488 -84.39 43.91 54.53
C GLN A 488 -85.74 43.41 55.04
N ASP A 489 -85.77 42.27 55.74
CA ASP A 489 -86.96 41.71 56.38
C ASP A 489 -87.57 42.70 57.39
N GLN A 490 -86.72 43.38 58.18
CA GLN A 490 -87.16 44.44 59.12
C GLN A 490 -87.73 45.67 58.40
N LEU A 491 -87.16 46.08 57.26
CA LEU A 491 -87.66 47.19 56.44
C LEU A 491 -89.00 46.85 55.76
N GLU A 492 -89.21 45.60 55.33
CA GLU A 492 -90.49 45.15 54.79
C GLU A 492 -91.56 45.06 55.87
N GLN A 493 -91.23 44.58 57.07
CA GLN A 493 -92.13 44.60 58.23
C GLN A 493 -92.54 46.03 58.62
N GLN A 494 -91.61 47.00 58.62
CA GLN A 494 -91.93 48.40 58.89
C GLN A 494 -92.76 49.05 57.76
N ARG A 495 -92.58 48.65 56.49
CA ARG A 495 -93.46 49.09 55.39
C ARG A 495 -94.89 48.59 55.56
N GLN A 496 -95.08 47.31 55.88
CA GLN A 496 -96.41 46.73 56.11
C GLN A 496 -97.11 47.39 57.31
N ALA A 497 -96.37 47.75 58.36
CA ALA A 497 -96.89 48.54 59.48
C ALA A 497 -97.28 49.97 59.10
N ALA A 498 -96.50 50.62 58.21
CA ALA A 498 -96.81 51.97 57.72
C ALA A 498 -98.04 52.00 56.81
N GLU A 499 -98.20 51.01 55.93
CA GLU A 499 -99.37 50.87 55.04
C GLU A 499 -100.67 50.66 55.83
N ALA A 500 -100.63 49.89 56.94
CA ALA A 500 -101.74 49.77 57.87
C ALA A 500 -102.11 51.12 58.54
N ALA A 501 -101.11 51.90 58.98
CA ALA A 501 -101.34 53.20 59.62
C ALA A 501 -101.89 54.28 58.67
N VAL A 502 -101.56 54.23 57.38
CA VAL A 502 -102.13 55.14 56.37
C VAL A 502 -103.62 54.85 56.13
N ALA A 503 -104.02 53.56 56.10
CA ALA A 503 -105.41 53.15 55.90
C ALA A 503 -106.37 53.67 57.00
N GLU A 504 -105.91 53.78 58.26
CA GLU A 504 -106.69 54.38 59.34
C GLU A 504 -106.76 55.93 59.27
N ALA A 505 -105.71 56.57 58.75
CA ALA A 505 -105.59 58.03 58.71
C ALA A 505 -106.51 58.71 57.68
N GLU A 506 -106.79 58.04 56.54
CA GLU A 506 -107.61 58.62 55.47
C GLU A 506 -109.12 58.60 55.78
N ALA A 507 -109.58 57.72 56.67
CA ALA A 507 -110.98 57.67 57.11
C ALA A 507 -111.39 58.86 58.02
N ALA A 508 -110.43 59.58 58.61
CA ALA A 508 -110.69 60.58 59.65
C ALA A 508 -110.81 62.04 59.15
N ARG A 509 -110.32 62.36 57.94
CA ARG A 509 -110.12 63.74 57.47
C ARG A 509 -111.30 64.38 56.72
N ALA A 510 -112.52 63.90 56.99
CA ALA A 510 -113.76 64.38 56.35
C ALA A 510 -114.70 65.14 57.30
N ARG A 511 -114.23 65.62 58.45
CA ARG A 511 -115.02 66.40 59.43
C ARG A 511 -114.22 67.55 60.05
N GLN A 512 -114.91 68.67 60.26
CA GLN A 512 -114.55 69.88 61.02
C GLN A 512 -113.60 70.91 60.35
N ALA A 513 -114.15 72.12 60.20
CA ALA A 513 -113.49 73.42 60.09
C ALA A 513 -114.45 74.49 60.65
N GLU A 514 -113.96 75.55 61.33
CA GLU A 514 -114.48 76.94 61.44
C GLU A 514 -113.96 77.72 62.68
N ALA A 515 -114.30 79.03 62.76
CA ALA A 515 -114.00 80.08 63.77
C ALA A 515 -112.62 80.79 63.69
N GLU A 516 -112.43 82.12 63.87
CA GLU A 516 -113.20 83.42 63.94
C GLU A 516 -112.14 84.59 63.95
N GLN A 517 -112.30 85.94 63.91
CA GLN A 517 -113.27 87.06 63.66
C GLN A 517 -112.41 88.37 63.48
N LEU A 518 -112.78 89.62 63.11
CA LEU A 518 -113.99 90.37 62.64
C LEU A 518 -113.52 91.34 61.48
N ALA A 519 -113.53 92.69 61.35
CA ALA A 519 -114.19 93.96 61.80
C ALA A 519 -113.70 95.14 60.88
N GLN A 520 -114.24 96.38 60.73
CA GLN A 520 -115.55 97.06 60.89
C GLN A 520 -115.54 98.43 60.09
N ARG A 521 -116.54 99.34 60.24
CA ARG A 521 -116.77 100.65 59.54
C ARG A 521 -117.47 101.64 60.53
N PRO A 522 -117.97 102.89 60.23
CA PRO A 522 -118.04 103.75 59.01
C PRO A 522 -117.23 105.08 59.21
N ALA A 523 -117.56 106.35 58.87
CA ALA A 523 -118.75 107.11 58.39
C ALA A 523 -118.35 108.42 57.63
N GLU A 524 -119.30 109.32 57.31
CA GLU A 524 -119.16 110.29 56.19
C GLU A 524 -119.46 111.79 56.46
N GLN A 525 -118.65 112.63 55.80
CA GLN A 525 -118.97 113.86 55.06
C GLN A 525 -119.75 115.02 55.72
N ALA A 526 -118.97 116.01 56.17
CA ALA A 526 -119.27 117.43 56.00
C ALA A 526 -117.98 118.19 55.57
N ALA A 527 -118.10 119.47 55.20
CA ALA A 527 -116.98 120.40 54.97
C ALA A 527 -115.87 119.96 53.97
N GLU A 528 -116.24 119.74 52.71
CA GLU A 528 -115.34 119.57 51.55
C GLU A 528 -114.16 120.58 51.50
N LEU A 529 -114.37 121.81 51.98
CA LEU A 529 -113.46 122.94 51.74
C LEU A 529 -112.13 122.90 52.54
N GLN A 530 -112.00 122.06 53.57
CA GLN A 530 -110.68 121.78 54.17
C GLN A 530 -109.89 120.70 53.42
N ARG A 531 -110.56 119.88 52.59
CA ARG A 531 -109.95 118.71 51.94
C ARG A 531 -108.95 119.07 50.85
N ALA A 532 -109.06 120.26 50.23
CA ALA A 532 -108.11 120.71 49.22
C ALA A 532 -106.68 120.93 49.79
N LEU A 533 -106.58 121.49 51.00
CA LEU A 533 -105.28 121.68 51.66
C LEU A 533 -104.71 120.35 52.20
N ALA A 534 -105.59 119.48 52.72
CA ALA A 534 -105.22 118.13 53.14
C ALA A 534 -104.75 117.27 51.96
N ALA A 535 -105.39 117.37 50.78
CA ALA A 535 -105.03 116.59 49.59
C ALA A 535 -103.59 116.86 49.14
N SER A 536 -103.14 118.12 49.10
CA SER A 536 -101.75 118.44 48.71
C SER A 536 -100.71 117.94 49.73
N GLN A 537 -101.07 117.88 51.03
CA GLN A 537 -100.23 117.25 52.05
C GLN A 537 -100.24 115.73 51.97
N GLN A 538 -101.39 115.12 51.66
CA GLN A 538 -101.56 113.68 51.46
C GLN A 538 -100.82 113.20 50.20
N GLU A 539 -100.87 113.95 49.11
CA GLU A 539 -100.10 113.73 47.89
C GLU A 539 -98.58 113.84 48.16
N ASN A 540 -98.15 114.84 48.94
CA ASN A 540 -96.77 114.91 49.45
C ASN A 540 -96.38 113.70 50.31
N SER A 541 -97.31 113.13 51.08
CA SER A 541 -97.07 111.92 51.86
C SER A 541 -97.00 110.67 50.97
N ALA A 542 -97.86 110.56 49.97
CA ALA A 542 -97.88 109.47 48.99
C ALA A 542 -96.61 109.45 48.14
N LEU A 543 -96.13 110.62 47.68
CA LEU A 543 -94.86 110.72 46.96
C LEU A 543 -93.65 110.35 47.84
N LYS A 544 -93.68 110.71 49.13
CA LYS A 544 -92.65 110.26 50.11
C LYS A 544 -92.74 108.78 50.42
N GLN A 545 -93.93 108.17 50.33
CA GLN A 545 -94.14 106.74 50.52
C GLN A 545 -93.69 105.96 49.30
N ALA A 546 -94.14 106.32 48.09
CA ALA A 546 -93.64 105.75 46.83
C ALA A 546 -92.10 105.88 46.70
N SER A 547 -91.49 106.97 47.16
CA SER A 547 -90.02 107.12 47.18
C SER A 547 -89.32 106.26 48.25
N ARG A 548 -90.02 105.76 49.27
CA ARG A 548 -89.54 104.71 50.19
C ARG A 548 -89.75 103.33 49.57
N ASP A 549 -90.89 103.08 48.96
CA ASP A 549 -91.23 101.79 48.35
C ASP A 549 -90.26 101.48 47.19
N GLN A 550 -89.97 102.46 46.33
CA GLN A 550 -88.91 102.39 45.30
C GLN A 550 -87.50 102.14 45.88
N ARG A 551 -87.21 102.56 47.11
CA ARG A 551 -85.94 102.24 47.79
C ARG A 551 -85.93 100.80 48.30
N VAL A 552 -87.06 100.31 48.82
CA VAL A 552 -87.22 98.91 49.24
C VAL A 552 -87.10 97.97 48.03
N GLU A 553 -87.72 98.32 46.89
CA GLU A 553 -87.55 97.60 45.62
C GLU A 553 -86.10 97.66 45.11
N ALA A 554 -85.46 98.83 45.13
CA ALA A 554 -84.06 98.97 44.73
C ALA A 554 -83.10 98.19 45.66
N GLU A 555 -83.43 98.02 46.95
CA GLU A 555 -82.69 97.14 47.85
C GLU A 555 -83.00 95.66 47.63
N ALA A 556 -84.25 95.28 47.32
CA ALA A 556 -84.62 93.91 46.97
C ALA A 556 -83.86 93.46 45.71
N LEU A 557 -83.91 94.26 44.62
CA LEU A 557 -83.17 94.00 43.39
C LEU A 557 -81.65 93.95 43.61
N ARG A 558 -81.10 94.69 44.58
CA ARG A 558 -79.69 94.58 44.99
C ARG A 558 -79.38 93.25 45.70
N ARG A 559 -80.27 92.77 46.58
CA ARG A 559 -80.15 91.44 47.23
C ARG A 559 -80.27 90.31 46.20
N ASP A 560 -81.17 90.45 45.24
CA ASP A 560 -81.34 89.48 44.15
C ASP A 560 -80.12 89.46 43.22
N LEU A 561 -79.58 90.62 42.85
CA LEU A 561 -78.33 90.72 42.09
C LEU A 561 -77.14 90.14 42.85
N GLN A 562 -77.03 90.38 44.17
CA GLN A 562 -76.01 89.76 45.01
C GLN A 562 -76.16 88.23 45.06
N THR A 563 -77.40 87.72 45.18
CA THR A 563 -77.70 86.29 45.21
C THR A 563 -77.43 85.62 43.85
N ALA A 564 -77.75 86.28 42.74
CA ALA A 564 -77.41 85.83 41.40
C ALA A 564 -75.89 85.85 41.17
N THR A 565 -75.19 86.88 41.66
CA THR A 565 -73.72 86.97 41.58
C THR A 565 -73.06 85.84 42.38
N ALA A 566 -73.55 85.54 43.58
CA ALA A 566 -73.07 84.44 44.41
C ALA A 566 -73.21 83.09 43.69
N ARG A 567 -74.41 82.78 43.17
CA ARG A 567 -74.64 81.55 42.37
C ARG A 567 -73.74 81.46 41.13
N LEU A 568 -73.46 82.59 40.47
CA LEU A 568 -72.53 82.62 39.34
C LEU A 568 -71.07 82.43 39.75
N THR A 569 -70.66 82.86 40.95
CA THR A 569 -69.34 82.52 41.51
C THR A 569 -69.25 81.06 41.96
N ASP A 570 -70.32 80.49 42.52
CA ASP A 570 -70.37 79.09 42.96
C ASP A 570 -70.27 78.15 41.75
N ILE A 571 -71.12 78.34 40.72
CA ILE A 571 -71.07 77.59 39.45
C ILE A 571 -69.70 77.75 38.76
N ARG A 572 -69.09 78.94 38.84
CA ARG A 572 -67.73 79.15 38.31
C ARG A 572 -66.67 78.39 39.12
N GLY A 573 -66.85 78.26 40.43
CA GLY A 573 -66.02 77.41 41.29
C GLY A 573 -66.15 75.94 40.91
N GLU A 574 -67.38 75.41 40.90
CA GLU A 574 -67.69 74.01 40.52
C GLU A 574 -67.13 73.66 39.13
N LEU A 575 -67.28 74.55 38.15
CA LEU A 575 -66.78 74.31 36.79
C LEU A 575 -65.24 74.36 36.72
N THR A 576 -64.58 75.12 37.61
CA THR A 576 -63.11 75.15 37.75
C THR A 576 -62.59 73.89 38.47
N ASP A 577 -63.24 73.44 39.54
CA ASP A 577 -62.86 72.21 40.24
C ASP A 577 -63.18 70.94 39.42
N SER A 578 -64.23 70.96 38.60
CA SER A 578 -64.51 69.90 37.62
C SER A 578 -63.39 69.79 36.57
N GLN A 579 -63.01 70.91 35.94
CA GLN A 579 -61.86 70.94 35.01
C GLN A 579 -60.55 70.51 35.67
N LYS A 580 -60.34 70.86 36.94
CA LYS A 580 -59.19 70.42 37.74
C LYS A 580 -59.23 68.92 38.03
N ALA A 581 -60.40 68.34 38.31
CA ALA A 581 -60.57 66.90 38.50
C ALA A 581 -60.31 66.12 37.20
N GLU A 582 -60.76 66.61 36.04
CA GLU A 582 -60.43 66.05 34.72
C GLU A 582 -58.94 66.15 34.40
N LEU A 583 -58.30 67.29 34.72
CA LEU A 583 -56.85 67.47 34.60
C LEU A 583 -56.07 66.57 35.55
N GLU A 584 -56.58 66.25 36.73
CA GLU A 584 -55.98 65.25 37.62
C GLU A 584 -56.19 63.81 37.13
N ALA A 585 -57.37 63.47 36.61
CA ALA A 585 -57.65 62.16 36.05
C ALA A 585 -56.77 61.87 34.82
N THR A 586 -56.64 62.85 33.91
CA THR A 586 -55.73 62.74 32.75
C THR A 586 -54.26 62.69 33.18
N ARG A 587 -53.84 63.44 34.21
CA ARG A 587 -52.48 63.31 34.78
C ARG A 587 -52.22 61.94 35.42
N ARG A 588 -53.20 61.34 36.09
CA ARG A 588 -53.11 59.96 36.61
C ARG A 588 -52.98 58.97 35.45
N ARG A 589 -53.82 59.10 34.42
CA ARG A 589 -53.77 58.27 33.20
C ARG A 589 -52.44 58.37 32.45
N VAL A 590 -51.86 59.56 32.34
CA VAL A 590 -50.53 59.74 31.75
C VAL A 590 -49.44 59.08 32.60
N ARG A 591 -49.52 59.15 33.93
CA ARG A 591 -48.58 58.46 34.83
C ARG A 591 -48.69 56.94 34.69
N GLU A 592 -49.90 56.38 34.69
CA GLU A 592 -50.17 54.97 34.41
C GLU A 592 -49.52 54.52 33.09
N LEU A 593 -49.76 55.28 32.01
CA LEU A 593 -49.20 54.98 30.69
C LEU A 593 -47.66 55.11 30.66
N THR A 594 -47.05 56.04 31.39
CA THR A 594 -45.58 56.11 31.49
C THR A 594 -44.99 54.95 32.29
N VAL A 595 -45.67 54.48 33.35
CA VAL A 595 -45.24 53.29 34.10
C VAL A 595 -45.32 52.05 33.21
N GLN A 596 -46.45 51.86 32.51
CA GLN A 596 -46.62 50.76 31.55
C GLN A 596 -45.61 50.81 30.39
N LEU A 597 -45.19 52.02 29.95
CA LEU A 597 -44.14 52.18 28.95
C LEU A 597 -42.75 51.79 29.48
N GLU A 598 -42.42 52.15 30.73
CA GLU A 598 -41.16 51.75 31.37
C GLU A 598 -41.14 50.24 31.67
N GLU A 599 -42.26 49.65 32.12
CA GLU A 599 -42.45 48.21 32.28
C GLU A 599 -42.29 47.47 30.94
N ALA A 600 -42.92 47.95 29.87
CA ALA A 600 -42.75 47.37 28.53
C ALA A 600 -41.30 47.50 28.03
N ARG A 601 -40.59 48.59 28.35
CA ARG A 601 -39.17 48.78 28.01
C ARG A 601 -38.24 47.86 28.80
N THR A 602 -38.49 47.65 30.09
CA THR A 602 -37.68 46.72 30.90
C THR A 602 -37.96 45.27 30.50
N ALA A 603 -39.22 44.92 30.23
CA ALA A 603 -39.58 43.62 29.65
C ALA A 603 -38.88 43.39 28.30
N ALA A 604 -38.92 44.36 27.37
CA ALA A 604 -38.22 44.27 26.09
C ALA A 604 -36.70 44.08 26.25
N ARG A 605 -36.05 44.79 27.17
CA ARG A 605 -34.62 44.61 27.47
C ARG A 605 -34.31 43.24 28.07
N SER A 606 -35.19 42.69 28.91
CA SER A 606 -35.04 41.32 29.43
C SER A 606 -35.21 40.28 28.33
N ALA A 607 -36.12 40.50 27.38
CA ALA A 607 -36.34 39.62 26.24
C ALA A 607 -35.16 39.64 25.24
N THR A 608 -34.54 40.80 24.98
CA THR A 608 -33.32 40.85 24.16
C THR A 608 -32.15 40.16 24.85
N ALA A 609 -31.94 40.41 26.15
CA ALA A 609 -30.88 39.73 26.92
C ALA A 609 -31.11 38.21 27.01
N ALA A 610 -32.35 37.75 27.12
CA ALA A 610 -32.69 36.33 27.07
C ALA A 610 -32.45 35.70 25.69
N ASN A 611 -32.74 36.42 24.60
CA ASN A 611 -32.41 35.97 23.23
C ASN A 611 -30.89 35.92 23.00
N GLU A 612 -30.13 36.91 23.49
CA GLU A 612 -28.67 36.93 23.39
C GLU A 612 -28.05 35.78 24.22
N ALA A 613 -28.54 35.53 25.43
CA ALA A 613 -28.13 34.39 26.25
C ALA A 613 -28.50 33.04 25.61
N ALA A 614 -29.69 32.92 25.01
CA ALA A 614 -30.12 31.73 24.27
C ALA A 614 -29.28 31.50 23.00
N GLY A 615 -28.92 32.56 22.28
CA GLY A 615 -28.02 32.50 21.13
C GLY A 615 -26.60 32.08 21.51
N ALA A 616 -26.07 32.61 22.62
CA ALA A 616 -24.78 32.21 23.18
C ALA A 616 -24.79 30.76 23.67
N ALA A 617 -25.86 30.32 24.33
CA ALA A 617 -26.05 28.93 24.75
C ALA A 617 -26.14 27.98 23.53
N ALA A 618 -26.90 28.36 22.49
CA ALA A 618 -26.98 27.60 21.25
C ALA A 618 -25.59 27.46 20.59
N ALA A 619 -24.84 28.56 20.46
CA ALA A 619 -23.47 28.54 19.93
C ALA A 619 -22.50 27.69 20.78
N ALA A 620 -22.64 27.71 22.11
CA ALA A 620 -21.88 26.83 22.99
C ALA A 620 -22.25 25.35 22.79
N THR A 621 -23.53 25.03 22.60
CA THR A 621 -23.97 23.65 22.32
C THR A 621 -23.53 23.16 20.94
N THR A 622 -23.50 24.00 19.90
CA THR A 622 -22.99 23.59 18.59
C THR A 622 -21.47 23.44 18.59
N ALA A 623 -20.74 24.28 19.33
CA ALA A 623 -19.30 24.08 19.56
C ALA A 623 -19.01 22.76 20.29
N ALA A 624 -19.71 22.47 21.39
CA ALA A 624 -19.57 21.22 22.12
C ALA A 624 -19.98 19.99 21.28
N GLN A 625 -20.99 20.10 20.41
CA GLN A 625 -21.36 19.06 19.46
C GLN A 625 -20.29 18.83 18.39
N ALA A 626 -19.64 19.89 17.90
CA ALA A 626 -18.52 19.80 16.98
C ALA A 626 -17.30 19.11 17.64
N GLU A 627 -16.95 19.51 18.87
CA GLU A 627 -15.89 18.83 19.64
C GLU A 627 -16.20 17.35 19.87
N VAL A 628 -17.44 17.00 20.24
CA VAL A 628 -17.87 15.60 20.41
C VAL A 628 -17.84 14.81 19.09
N ALA A 629 -18.15 15.45 17.96
CA ALA A 629 -17.99 14.82 16.64
C ALA A 629 -16.51 14.57 16.30
N ASP A 630 -15.64 15.53 16.59
CA ASP A 630 -14.19 15.41 16.39
C ASP A 630 -13.58 14.30 17.27
N TRP A 631 -13.99 14.21 18.54
CA TRP A 631 -13.60 13.13 19.44
C TRP A 631 -14.11 11.75 18.99
N ARG A 632 -15.33 11.67 18.42
CA ARG A 632 -15.86 10.42 17.83
C ARG A 632 -15.05 10.01 16.60
N ALA A 633 -14.80 10.92 15.66
CA ALA A 633 -14.01 10.63 14.46
C ALA A 633 -12.59 10.16 14.80
N ARG A 634 -11.94 10.78 15.80
CA ARG A 634 -10.63 10.35 16.31
C ARG A 634 -10.70 8.96 16.95
N PHE A 635 -11.70 8.69 17.79
CA PHE A 635 -11.89 7.38 18.42
C PHE A 635 -12.22 6.27 17.40
N GLU A 636 -13.00 6.56 16.38
CA GLU A 636 -13.33 5.63 15.29
C GLU A 636 -12.10 5.33 14.43
N ALA A 637 -11.29 6.35 14.09
CA ALA A 637 -10.01 6.16 13.40
C ALA A 637 -9.01 5.34 14.23
N GLU A 638 -8.89 5.62 15.53
CA GLU A 638 -8.03 4.83 16.43
C GLU A 638 -8.56 3.39 16.60
N SER A 639 -9.88 3.20 16.64
CA SER A 639 -10.50 1.88 16.69
C SER A 639 -10.31 1.09 15.38
N ALA A 640 -10.29 1.76 14.23
CA ALA A 640 -9.94 1.15 12.95
C ALA A 640 -8.45 0.74 12.93
N ALA A 641 -7.54 1.65 13.25
CA ALA A 641 -6.10 1.36 13.33
C ALA A 641 -5.77 0.20 14.29
N ARG A 642 -6.48 0.09 15.43
CA ARG A 642 -6.38 -1.05 16.37
C ARG A 642 -6.89 -2.36 15.74
N ARG A 643 -7.96 -2.34 14.94
CA ARG A 643 -8.46 -3.53 14.22
C ARG A 643 -7.49 -3.97 13.12
N ASP A 644 -6.90 -3.02 12.39
CA ASP A 644 -5.91 -3.30 11.35
C ASP A 644 -4.63 -3.87 11.96
N ALA A 645 -4.15 -3.30 13.07
CA ALA A 645 -3.03 -3.84 13.85
C ALA A 645 -3.33 -5.24 14.42
N GLU A 646 -4.55 -5.50 14.91
CA GLU A 646 -4.97 -6.85 15.30
C GLU A 646 -5.04 -7.82 14.12
N ALA A 647 -5.54 -7.39 12.96
CA ALA A 647 -5.62 -8.21 11.75
C ALA A 647 -4.22 -8.58 11.23
N GLU A 648 -3.29 -7.63 11.22
CA GLU A 648 -1.91 -7.88 10.82
C GLU A 648 -1.15 -8.71 11.87
N ALA A 649 -1.38 -8.48 13.17
CA ALA A 649 -0.85 -9.36 14.22
C ALA A 649 -1.42 -10.79 14.14
N ARG A 650 -2.65 -10.98 13.66
CA ARG A 650 -3.23 -12.31 13.35
C ARG A 650 -2.60 -12.92 12.09
N ARG A 651 -2.34 -12.13 11.04
CA ARG A 651 -1.62 -12.57 9.84
C ARG A 651 -0.19 -13.00 10.15
N LEU A 652 0.57 -12.20 10.90
CA LEU A 652 1.93 -12.53 11.33
C LEU A 652 1.95 -13.79 12.22
N LYS A 653 0.96 -13.98 13.09
CA LYS A 653 0.80 -15.23 13.86
C LYS A 653 0.42 -16.43 12.97
N ALA A 654 -0.41 -16.25 11.96
CA ALA A 654 -0.77 -17.29 11.01
C ALA A 654 0.42 -17.66 10.10
N ALA A 655 1.22 -16.69 9.65
CA ALA A 655 2.44 -16.91 8.90
C ALA A 655 3.52 -17.59 9.75
N ALA A 656 3.67 -17.21 11.02
CA ALA A 656 4.56 -17.89 11.97
C ALA A 656 4.09 -19.32 12.28
N ALA A 657 2.78 -19.57 12.34
CA ALA A 657 2.23 -20.92 12.51
C ALA A 657 2.43 -21.77 11.24
N ALA A 658 2.20 -21.23 10.05
CA ALA A 658 2.47 -21.91 8.79
C ALA A 658 3.97 -22.23 8.62
N ALA A 659 4.86 -21.28 8.92
CA ALA A 659 6.30 -21.51 8.93
C ALA A 659 6.73 -22.54 10.00
N ALA A 660 5.99 -22.65 11.12
CA ALA A 660 6.22 -23.69 12.12
C ALA A 660 5.70 -25.08 11.67
N GLU A 661 4.60 -25.16 10.93
CA GLU A 661 4.13 -26.42 10.31
C GLU A 661 5.02 -26.84 9.13
N GLU A 662 5.55 -25.89 8.36
CA GLU A 662 6.53 -26.13 7.30
C GLU A 662 7.86 -26.61 7.91
N ALA A 663 8.38 -25.91 8.93
CA ALA A 663 9.55 -26.37 9.69
C ALA A 663 9.30 -27.69 10.45
N ALA A 664 8.07 -28.01 10.85
CA ALA A 664 7.72 -29.31 11.42
C ALA A 664 7.67 -30.41 10.34
N SER A 665 7.24 -30.08 9.12
CA SER A 665 7.25 -30.98 7.97
C SER A 665 8.68 -31.26 7.51
N GLU A 666 9.53 -30.24 7.46
CA GLU A 666 10.98 -30.38 7.32
C GLU A 666 11.61 -31.15 8.48
N SER A 667 11.14 -30.96 9.72
CA SER A 667 11.60 -31.74 10.88
C SER A 667 11.26 -33.23 10.74
N VAL A 668 10.09 -33.59 10.19
CA VAL A 668 9.70 -34.99 9.98
C VAL A 668 10.49 -35.63 8.83
N THR A 669 10.78 -34.91 7.74
CA THR A 669 11.66 -35.41 6.67
C THR A 669 13.11 -35.48 7.13
N GLN A 670 13.60 -34.48 7.87
CA GLN A 670 14.91 -34.52 8.53
C GLN A 670 14.97 -35.56 9.65
N GLN A 671 13.89 -35.95 10.32
CA GLN A 671 13.92 -37.08 11.27
C GLN A 671 14.07 -38.42 10.55
N ARG A 672 13.51 -38.56 9.35
CA ARG A 672 13.76 -39.74 8.50
C ARG A 672 15.19 -39.75 7.95
N SER A 673 15.72 -38.60 7.51
CA SER A 673 17.12 -38.54 7.08
C SER A 673 18.07 -38.76 8.27
N ARG A 674 17.87 -38.08 9.40
CA ARG A 674 18.66 -38.25 10.64
C ARG A 674 18.55 -39.65 11.23
N GLY A 675 17.46 -40.39 11.01
CA GLY A 675 17.38 -41.82 11.36
C GLY A 675 18.38 -42.65 10.56
N ILE A 676 18.35 -42.52 9.23
CA ILE A 676 19.26 -43.19 8.30
C ILE A 676 20.71 -42.73 8.53
N GLU A 677 20.94 -41.43 8.74
CA GLU A 677 22.25 -40.85 9.07
C GLU A 677 22.75 -41.29 10.46
N ALA A 678 21.86 -41.51 11.44
CA ALA A 678 22.25 -42.04 12.76
C ALA A 678 22.63 -43.52 12.68
N GLU A 679 21.90 -44.34 11.91
CA GLU A 679 22.26 -45.74 11.66
C GLU A 679 23.58 -45.84 10.87
N LEU A 680 23.76 -45.05 9.81
CA LEU A 680 25.02 -44.96 9.06
C LEU A 680 26.17 -44.36 9.89
N SER A 681 25.89 -43.43 10.80
CA SER A 681 26.88 -42.87 11.74
C SER A 681 27.26 -43.86 12.83
N ALA A 682 26.33 -44.67 13.34
CA ALA A 682 26.61 -45.74 14.29
C ALA A 682 27.48 -46.84 13.64
N ALA A 683 27.09 -47.31 12.44
CA ALA A 683 27.90 -48.24 11.65
C ALA A 683 29.27 -47.64 11.28
N GLY A 684 29.31 -46.35 10.94
CA GLY A 684 30.53 -45.59 10.66
C GLY A 684 31.43 -45.40 11.89
N GLN A 685 30.86 -45.28 13.10
CA GLN A 685 31.60 -45.19 14.35
C GLN A 685 32.17 -46.55 14.76
N GLN A 686 31.44 -47.65 14.57
CA GLN A 686 31.99 -49.01 14.72
C GLN A 686 33.14 -49.26 13.72
N CYS A 687 32.89 -49.02 12.42
CA CYS A 687 33.89 -49.16 11.35
C CYS A 687 35.12 -48.24 11.49
N ARG A 688 35.03 -47.14 12.25
CA ARG A 688 36.17 -46.30 12.62
C ARG A 688 36.84 -46.79 13.90
N GLY A 689 36.08 -47.22 14.91
CA GLY A 689 36.60 -47.73 16.18
C GLY A 689 37.54 -48.92 15.99
N GLU A 690 37.14 -49.90 15.18
CA GLU A 690 37.94 -51.08 14.87
C GLU A 690 39.24 -50.70 14.14
N ARG A 691 39.16 -49.95 13.04
CA ARG A 691 40.35 -49.50 12.30
C ARG A 691 41.27 -48.59 13.12
N HIS A 692 40.73 -47.80 14.04
CA HIS A 692 41.56 -47.02 14.97
C HIS A 692 42.20 -47.92 16.04
N ALA A 693 41.54 -49.00 16.49
CA ALA A 693 42.17 -49.98 17.37
C ALA A 693 43.34 -50.70 16.66
N ASP A 694 43.16 -51.11 15.40
CA ASP A 694 44.22 -51.73 14.59
C ASP A 694 45.39 -50.78 14.32
N VAL A 695 45.12 -49.53 13.94
CA VAL A 695 46.14 -48.50 13.75
C VAL A 695 46.87 -48.19 15.07
N ILE A 696 46.16 -48.15 16.20
CA ILE A 696 46.78 -47.98 17.53
C ILE A 696 47.61 -49.21 17.93
N ALA A 697 47.20 -50.43 17.54
CA ALA A 697 47.97 -51.65 17.76
C ALA A 697 49.29 -51.60 16.96
N HIS A 698 49.24 -51.37 15.65
CA HIS A 698 50.44 -51.23 14.82
C HIS A 698 51.32 -50.04 15.24
N GLN A 699 50.75 -48.91 15.68
CA GLN A 699 51.54 -47.80 16.22
C GLN A 699 52.25 -48.17 17.53
N LYS A 700 51.59 -48.91 18.44
CA LYS A 700 52.23 -49.43 19.67
C LYS A 700 53.33 -50.45 19.34
N GLU A 701 53.08 -51.32 18.37
CA GLU A 701 54.03 -52.33 17.90
C GLU A 701 55.27 -51.69 17.27
N ALA A 702 55.09 -50.77 16.31
CA ALA A 702 56.16 -49.98 15.70
C ALA A 702 56.92 -49.11 16.73
N LEU A 703 56.24 -48.53 17.72
CA LEU A 703 56.89 -47.83 18.84
C LEU A 703 57.69 -48.78 19.73
N SER A 704 57.23 -50.03 19.93
CA SER A 704 57.99 -51.04 20.65
C SER A 704 59.25 -51.44 19.87
N GLU A 705 59.16 -51.57 18.54
CA GLU A 705 60.28 -51.92 17.69
C GLU A 705 61.30 -50.77 17.56
N LEU A 706 60.84 -49.52 17.43
CA LEU A 706 61.68 -48.34 17.48
C LEU A 706 62.41 -48.24 18.83
N ARG A 707 61.73 -48.46 19.96
CA ARG A 707 62.37 -48.51 21.29
C ARG A 707 63.38 -49.66 21.40
N ARG A 708 63.13 -50.80 20.75
CA ARG A 708 64.08 -51.93 20.66
C ARG A 708 65.33 -51.54 19.86
N ARG A 709 65.16 -50.97 18.66
CA ARG A 709 66.23 -50.50 17.78
C ARG A 709 67.05 -49.37 18.42
N VAL A 710 66.42 -48.41 19.12
CA VAL A 710 67.13 -47.37 19.88
C VAL A 710 68.00 -47.98 20.97
N LYS A 711 67.50 -48.97 21.74
CA LYS A 711 68.30 -49.69 22.74
C LYS A 711 69.48 -50.48 22.16
N GLU A 712 69.38 -50.94 20.91
CA GLU A 712 70.49 -51.57 20.19
C GLU A 712 71.51 -50.52 19.72
N ILE A 713 71.06 -49.36 19.23
CA ILE A 713 71.93 -48.23 18.86
C ILE A 713 72.65 -47.64 20.08
N GLU A 714 71.98 -47.50 21.22
CA GLU A 714 72.59 -47.07 22.49
C GLU A 714 73.69 -48.01 22.97
N ARG A 715 73.55 -49.33 22.74
CA ARG A 715 74.57 -50.34 23.04
C ARG A 715 75.77 -50.32 22.08
N LEU A 716 75.65 -49.68 20.93
CA LEU A 716 76.69 -49.63 19.88
C LEU A 716 77.35 -48.25 19.75
N ARG A 717 77.02 -47.30 20.63
CA ARG A 717 77.53 -45.93 20.56
C ARG A 717 78.93 -45.82 21.20
N PRO A 718 79.98 -45.38 20.47
CA PRO A 718 81.28 -45.09 21.07
C PRO A 718 81.18 -43.91 22.06
N PRO A 719 82.10 -43.80 23.03
CA PRO A 719 82.08 -42.73 24.02
C PRO A 719 82.15 -41.35 23.36
N VAL A 720 81.28 -40.44 23.81
CA VAL A 720 81.20 -39.07 23.28
C VAL A 720 82.48 -38.30 23.67
N PRO A 721 83.11 -37.55 22.74
CA PRO A 721 84.30 -36.75 23.04
C PRO A 721 84.04 -35.74 24.17
N SER A 722 85.07 -35.50 25.00
CA SER A 722 84.93 -34.66 26.18
C SER A 722 84.71 -33.17 25.84
N HIS A 723 84.21 -32.42 26.81
CA HIS A 723 83.87 -30.99 26.68
C HIS A 723 85.00 -30.16 26.03
N ASP A 724 86.26 -30.42 26.41
CA ASP A 724 87.43 -29.70 25.89
C ASP A 724 87.64 -29.88 24.38
N GLN A 725 87.31 -31.05 23.81
CA GLN A 725 87.43 -31.29 22.37
C GLN A 725 86.36 -30.51 21.58
N ALA A 726 85.15 -30.38 22.13
CA ALA A 726 84.11 -29.52 21.56
C ALA A 726 84.50 -28.02 21.67
N VAL A 727 85.09 -27.60 22.80
CA VAL A 727 85.60 -26.23 22.98
C VAL A 727 86.72 -25.92 21.97
N GLN A 728 87.63 -26.85 21.70
CA GLN A 728 88.68 -26.68 20.69
C GLN A 728 88.12 -26.50 19.27
N GLN A 729 87.09 -27.27 18.89
CA GLN A 729 86.40 -27.06 17.60
C GLN A 729 85.73 -25.67 17.51
N VAL A 730 85.11 -25.19 18.59
CA VAL A 730 84.52 -23.84 18.64
C VAL A 730 85.58 -22.73 18.52
N VAL A 731 86.81 -22.94 19.00
CA VAL A 731 87.93 -22.00 18.81
C VAL A 731 88.42 -21.97 17.36
N LEU A 732 88.46 -23.11 16.66
CA LEU A 732 88.79 -23.17 15.24
C LEU A 732 87.74 -22.47 14.37
N LEU A 733 86.46 -22.79 14.56
CA LEU A 733 85.34 -22.15 13.86
C LEU A 733 85.29 -20.62 14.09
N LYS A 734 85.72 -20.14 15.29
CA LYS A 734 85.86 -18.71 15.57
C LYS A 734 87.02 -18.04 14.82
N LYS A 735 88.12 -18.75 14.53
CA LYS A 735 89.18 -18.25 13.63
C LYS A 735 88.69 -18.18 12.18
N GLU A 736 88.01 -19.22 11.70
CA GLU A 736 87.47 -19.28 10.35
C GLU A 736 86.44 -18.16 10.11
N LEU A 737 85.56 -17.88 11.08
CA LEU A 737 84.64 -16.73 11.06
C LEU A 737 85.32 -15.35 11.14
N ALA A 738 86.58 -15.26 11.59
CA ALA A 738 87.36 -14.04 11.54
C ALA A 738 88.02 -13.88 10.15
N GLU A 739 88.57 -14.96 9.59
CA GLU A 739 89.11 -14.96 8.23
C GLU A 739 88.05 -14.68 7.17
N LEU A 740 86.85 -15.24 7.29
CA LEU A 740 85.75 -14.99 6.34
C LEU A 740 85.33 -13.52 6.33
N ARG A 741 85.27 -12.86 7.50
CA ARG A 741 85.00 -11.41 7.59
C ARG A 741 86.13 -10.57 6.99
N ALA A 742 87.39 -10.96 7.20
CA ALA A 742 88.54 -10.28 6.58
C ALA A 742 88.53 -10.43 5.05
N LYS A 743 88.18 -11.61 4.53
CA LYS A 743 88.05 -11.88 3.08
C LYS A 743 86.87 -11.11 2.46
N GLN A 744 85.77 -10.92 3.19
CA GLN A 744 84.63 -10.13 2.73
C GLN A 744 84.96 -8.64 2.61
N ALA A 745 85.66 -8.05 3.59
CA ALA A 745 86.08 -6.65 3.56
C ALA A 745 87.03 -6.31 2.39
N LEU A 746 87.80 -7.28 1.89
CA LEU A 746 88.68 -7.12 0.72
C LEU A 746 87.94 -7.25 -0.63
N LEU A 747 86.74 -7.81 -0.66
CA LEU A 747 85.94 -7.98 -1.90
C LEU A 747 85.05 -6.77 -2.21
N GLU A 748 84.81 -5.89 -1.23
CA GLU A 748 83.97 -4.69 -1.39
C GLU A 748 84.75 -3.48 -1.96
N THR A 749 86.07 -3.57 -2.08
CA THR A 749 86.93 -2.46 -2.57
C THR A 749 87.12 -2.43 -4.09
N ASP A 750 86.72 -3.48 -4.82
CA ASP A 750 87.26 -3.79 -6.17
C ASP A 750 86.21 -3.77 -7.30
N ARG A 751 85.19 -2.89 -7.21
CA ARG A 751 84.04 -2.85 -8.15
C ARG A 751 83.57 -1.46 -8.60
N PHE A 752 84.47 -0.63 -9.14
CA PHE A 752 84.08 0.47 -10.05
C PHE A 752 85.13 0.79 -11.13
N PRO A 753 85.13 0.08 -12.27
CA PRO A 753 85.86 0.51 -13.46
C PRO A 753 85.09 1.64 -14.18
N ARG A 754 85.71 2.82 -14.34
CA ARG A 754 85.25 3.81 -15.32
C ARG A 754 85.75 3.42 -16.71
N PRO A 755 84.88 3.29 -17.73
CA PRO A 755 85.35 3.16 -19.11
C PRO A 755 85.88 4.51 -19.61
N VAL A 756 87.14 4.55 -20.05
CA VAL A 756 87.67 5.65 -20.85
C VAL A 756 87.50 5.26 -22.31
N SER A 757 86.70 6.01 -23.05
CA SER A 757 86.58 5.91 -24.50
C SER A 757 86.82 7.29 -25.09
N ASP A 758 87.87 7.41 -25.88
CA ASP A 758 88.32 8.66 -26.48
C ASP A 758 88.20 8.58 -28.03
N GLN A 759 88.30 9.72 -28.71
CA GLN A 759 88.22 9.90 -30.18
C GLN A 759 86.84 9.71 -30.87
N VAL A 760 86.08 10.80 -31.01
CA VAL A 760 85.35 11.13 -32.27
C VAL A 760 85.34 12.65 -32.50
N SER A 761 85.98 13.08 -33.60
CA SER A 761 85.73 14.21 -34.53
C SER A 761 85.25 15.62 -34.08
N GLU A 762 85.34 16.55 -35.03
CA GLU A 762 85.28 18.02 -34.86
C GLU A 762 83.89 18.69 -35.12
N LYS A 763 83.61 19.80 -34.38
CA LYS A 763 82.95 21.06 -34.84
C LYS A 763 81.47 21.04 -35.33
N PRO A 764 80.79 22.21 -35.51
CA PRO A 764 80.64 23.32 -34.55
C PRO A 764 79.21 23.97 -34.53
N ASP A 765 79.06 25.02 -33.72
CA ASP A 765 78.14 26.18 -33.86
C ASP A 765 76.60 26.03 -33.91
N THR A 766 75.94 26.59 -32.89
CA THR A 766 74.64 27.33 -33.00
C THR A 766 74.46 28.25 -31.78
N PRO A 767 73.74 29.39 -31.88
CA PRO A 767 73.78 30.45 -30.86
C PRO A 767 72.81 30.21 -29.68
N PRO A 768 73.02 30.86 -28.51
CA PRO A 768 72.22 30.63 -27.33
C PRO A 768 70.81 31.24 -27.43
N THR A 769 69.79 30.37 -27.37
CA THR A 769 68.49 30.73 -26.79
C THR A 769 68.65 31.13 -25.32
N PRO A 770 67.70 31.88 -24.72
CA PRO A 770 67.83 32.35 -23.35
C PRO A 770 68.02 31.18 -22.39
N ALA A 771 68.92 31.34 -21.43
CA ALA A 771 69.17 30.35 -20.38
C ALA A 771 67.97 30.29 -19.44
N VAL A 772 66.97 29.47 -19.79
CA VAL A 772 65.94 28.97 -18.88
C VAL A 772 66.68 28.44 -17.65
N THR A 773 66.45 29.06 -16.49
CA THR A 773 67.29 28.75 -15.34
C THR A 773 67.04 27.33 -14.87
N GLN A 774 67.97 26.75 -14.12
CA GLN A 774 67.77 25.44 -13.50
C GLN A 774 66.46 25.42 -12.68
N ALA A 775 66.12 26.52 -12.01
CA ALA A 775 64.88 26.68 -11.26
C ALA A 775 63.64 26.75 -12.16
N ASP A 776 63.70 27.41 -13.33
CA ASP A 776 62.59 27.42 -14.30
C ASP A 776 62.35 26.02 -14.88
N LEU A 777 63.42 25.31 -15.29
CA LEU A 777 63.32 23.93 -15.77
C LEU A 777 62.79 22.97 -14.69
N ASP A 778 63.22 23.14 -13.44
CA ASP A 778 62.75 22.31 -12.34
C ASP A 778 61.31 22.68 -11.91
N MET A 779 60.88 23.93 -12.06
CA MET A 779 59.48 24.35 -11.94
C MET A 779 58.60 23.79 -13.08
N GLU A 780 59.06 23.81 -14.32
CA GLU A 780 58.36 23.17 -15.45
C GLU A 780 58.23 21.66 -15.22
N ARG A 781 59.28 21.01 -14.69
CA ARG A 781 59.24 19.58 -14.30
C ARG A 781 58.26 19.30 -13.17
N THR A 782 58.20 20.13 -12.13
CA THR A 782 57.19 19.94 -11.06
C THR A 782 55.79 20.20 -11.58
N ALA A 783 55.56 21.24 -12.38
CA ALA A 783 54.26 21.52 -12.98
C ALA A 783 53.81 20.41 -13.95
N HIS A 784 54.71 19.86 -14.77
CA HIS A 784 54.43 18.69 -15.61
C HIS A 784 54.16 17.43 -14.79
N ARG A 785 54.80 17.26 -13.64
CA ARG A 785 54.52 16.13 -12.73
C ARG A 785 53.17 16.29 -12.04
N GLU A 786 52.89 17.45 -11.44
CA GLU A 786 51.62 17.77 -10.77
C GLU A 786 50.43 17.67 -11.73
N THR A 787 50.60 18.06 -13.00
CA THR A 787 49.55 17.90 -14.02
C THR A 787 49.36 16.45 -14.47
N LEU A 788 50.43 15.63 -14.54
CA LEU A 788 50.29 14.18 -14.76
C LEU A 788 49.60 13.49 -13.57
N ASP A 789 50.08 13.73 -12.35
CA ASP A 789 49.52 13.19 -11.10
C ASP A 789 48.02 13.57 -10.96
N SER A 790 47.65 14.81 -11.34
CA SER A 790 46.26 15.29 -11.37
C SER A 790 45.40 14.59 -12.42
N LEU A 791 45.96 14.32 -13.62
CA LEU A 791 45.26 13.60 -14.68
C LEU A 791 45.05 12.12 -14.31
N GLU A 792 46.05 11.47 -13.72
CA GLU A 792 45.92 10.10 -13.21
C GLU A 792 44.85 10.00 -12.11
N LEU A 793 44.82 10.96 -11.17
CA LEU A 793 43.77 11.02 -10.14
C LEU A 793 42.37 11.24 -10.75
N SER A 794 42.26 12.04 -11.81
CA SER A 794 40.99 12.22 -12.55
C SER A 794 40.52 10.94 -13.25
N GLU A 795 41.44 10.10 -13.73
CA GLU A 795 41.12 8.81 -14.33
C GLU A 795 40.79 7.72 -13.29
N GLN A 796 41.49 7.71 -12.16
CA GLN A 796 41.21 6.80 -11.05
C GLN A 796 39.81 7.07 -10.45
N THR A 797 39.43 8.35 -10.33
CA THR A 797 38.08 8.74 -9.90
C THR A 797 37.02 8.43 -10.95
N TYR A 798 37.26 8.73 -12.23
CA TYR A 798 36.36 8.36 -13.33
C TYR A 798 36.11 6.84 -13.42
N THR A 799 37.15 6.01 -13.42
CA THR A 799 36.99 4.55 -13.51
C THR A 799 36.35 3.95 -12.25
N SER A 800 36.50 4.60 -11.09
CA SER A 800 35.84 4.18 -9.84
C SER A 800 34.36 4.57 -9.82
N LEU A 801 34.01 5.74 -10.36
CA LEU A 801 32.62 6.11 -10.63
C LEU A 801 31.98 5.13 -11.63
N LEU A 802 32.68 4.77 -12.71
CA LEU A 802 32.17 3.82 -13.71
C LEU A 802 31.87 2.44 -13.10
N ARG A 803 32.80 1.92 -12.26
CA ARG A 803 32.59 0.68 -11.49
C ARG A 803 31.39 0.78 -10.53
N ALA A 804 31.26 1.88 -9.80
CA ALA A 804 30.14 2.09 -8.89
C ALA A 804 28.79 2.17 -9.63
N VAL A 805 28.69 2.92 -10.73
CA VAL A 805 27.45 3.04 -11.50
C VAL A 805 27.08 1.72 -12.19
N ALA A 806 28.06 0.97 -12.71
CA ALA A 806 27.80 -0.36 -13.27
C ALA A 806 27.31 -1.37 -12.21
N SER A 807 27.91 -1.37 -11.02
CA SER A 807 27.49 -2.20 -9.89
C SER A 807 26.08 -1.87 -9.39
N ASN A 808 25.61 -0.63 -9.52
CA ASN A 808 24.24 -0.22 -9.19
C ASN A 808 23.22 -0.51 -10.32
N LEU A 809 23.66 -1.11 -11.43
CA LEU A 809 22.84 -1.40 -12.61
C LEU A 809 22.86 -2.88 -13.03
N ASP A 810 23.47 -3.72 -12.19
CA ASP A 810 23.71 -5.15 -12.39
C ASP A 810 24.44 -5.46 -13.71
N LEU A 811 25.59 -4.79 -13.93
CA LEU A 811 26.47 -5.04 -15.08
C LEU A 811 27.81 -5.67 -14.62
N ASP A 812 27.87 -7.00 -14.66
CA ASP A 812 29.02 -7.81 -14.21
C ASP A 812 30.32 -7.56 -15.00
N GLN A 813 30.22 -7.03 -16.22
CA GLN A 813 31.35 -6.80 -17.11
C GLN A 813 31.31 -5.39 -17.69
N VAL A 814 32.41 -4.66 -17.47
CA VAL A 814 32.54 -3.23 -17.78
C VAL A 814 33.85 -3.05 -18.53
N GLN A 815 33.77 -2.70 -19.82
CA GLN A 815 34.97 -2.50 -20.64
C GLN A 815 35.55 -1.10 -20.43
N GLY A 816 36.74 -0.86 -20.96
CA GLY A 816 37.41 0.44 -20.86
C GLY A 816 37.90 0.87 -19.47
N LEU A 817 37.89 -0.03 -18.47
CA LEU A 817 38.37 0.24 -17.10
C LEU A 817 39.91 0.33 -16.95
N ARG A 818 40.67 0.02 -18.01
CA ARG A 818 42.13 0.19 -18.04
C ARG A 818 42.51 1.68 -17.99
N SER A 819 43.69 2.00 -17.46
CA SER A 819 44.24 3.36 -17.54
C SER A 819 44.70 3.71 -18.96
N MET A 820 44.59 4.99 -19.31
CA MET A 820 45.13 5.58 -20.54
C MET A 820 46.63 5.95 -20.43
N ALA A 821 47.22 5.87 -19.23
CA ALA A 821 48.62 6.18 -18.98
C ALA A 821 49.57 5.29 -19.80
N HIS A 822 50.64 5.88 -20.32
CA HIS A 822 51.68 5.25 -21.15
C HIS A 822 51.24 4.52 -22.44
N LEU A 823 49.94 4.46 -22.76
CA LEU A 823 49.45 3.76 -23.95
C LEU A 823 49.78 4.51 -25.28
N PRO A 824 50.07 3.79 -26.37
CA PRO A 824 50.13 4.32 -27.73
C PRO A 824 48.85 5.07 -28.12
N ARG A 825 48.95 6.00 -29.09
CA ARG A 825 47.81 6.82 -29.55
C ARG A 825 46.64 5.97 -30.03
N ASP A 826 46.93 4.91 -30.78
CA ASP A 826 45.91 4.06 -31.39
C ASP A 826 45.21 3.17 -30.36
N GLU A 827 45.92 2.77 -29.30
CA GLU A 827 45.35 2.03 -28.18
C GLU A 827 44.51 2.92 -27.27
N ARG A 828 44.93 4.18 -27.04
CA ARG A 828 44.08 5.20 -26.40
C ARG A 828 42.80 5.48 -27.20
N GLN A 829 42.84 5.43 -28.53
CA GLN A 829 41.64 5.57 -29.36
C GLN A 829 40.71 4.35 -29.31
N LYS A 830 41.23 3.12 -29.11
CA LYS A 830 40.41 1.93 -28.83
C LYS A 830 39.76 2.04 -27.45
N LEU A 831 40.57 2.33 -26.42
CA LEU A 831 40.13 2.47 -25.03
C LEU A 831 39.11 3.61 -24.85
N ALA A 832 39.19 4.69 -25.63
CA ALA A 832 38.16 5.72 -25.69
C ALA A 832 36.81 5.18 -26.20
N ARG A 833 36.81 4.37 -27.27
CA ARG A 833 35.59 3.74 -27.82
C ARG A 833 35.00 2.72 -26.86
N GLU A 834 35.82 1.89 -26.23
CA GLU A 834 35.37 0.96 -25.18
C GLU A 834 34.62 1.69 -24.05
N ARG A 835 35.11 2.89 -23.66
CA ARG A 835 34.45 3.76 -22.67
C ARG A 835 33.16 4.38 -23.21
N GLU A 836 33.14 4.88 -24.44
CA GLU A 836 31.93 5.42 -25.10
C GLU A 836 30.83 4.36 -25.22
N GLU A 837 31.17 3.15 -25.67
CA GLU A 837 30.26 2.00 -25.75
C GLU A 837 29.72 1.59 -24.37
N THR A 838 30.60 1.54 -23.36
CA THR A 838 30.21 1.24 -21.98
C THR A 838 29.27 2.32 -21.41
N VAL A 839 29.54 3.60 -21.65
CA VAL A 839 28.64 4.71 -21.27
C VAL A 839 27.30 4.64 -22.00
N ALA A 840 27.28 4.22 -23.27
CA ALA A 840 26.05 3.99 -24.02
C ALA A 840 25.22 2.82 -23.45
N GLN A 841 25.86 1.73 -23.03
CA GLN A 841 25.21 0.59 -22.36
C GLN A 841 24.61 1.00 -21.00
N LEU A 842 25.37 1.68 -20.15
CA LEU A 842 24.89 2.26 -18.89
C LEU A 842 23.68 3.18 -19.12
N SER A 843 23.77 4.06 -20.13
CA SER A 843 22.70 4.99 -20.52
C SER A 843 21.48 4.31 -21.13
N HIS A 844 21.60 3.09 -21.68
CA HIS A 844 20.46 2.28 -22.11
C HIS A 844 19.81 1.56 -20.91
N ARG A 845 20.62 0.95 -20.04
CA ARG A 845 20.16 0.28 -18.81
C ARG A 845 19.40 1.25 -17.89
N LEU A 846 19.89 2.48 -17.72
CA LEU A 846 19.20 3.55 -16.98
C LEU A 846 17.85 3.95 -17.60
N ARG A 847 17.73 3.97 -18.93
CA ARG A 847 16.44 4.23 -19.61
C ARG A 847 15.44 3.11 -19.37
N LEU A 848 15.86 1.85 -19.51
CA LEU A 848 15.02 0.69 -19.20
C LEU A 848 14.56 0.67 -17.74
N PHE A 849 15.44 1.02 -16.78
CA PHE A 849 15.04 1.18 -15.39
C PHE A 849 14.05 2.33 -15.19
N LYS A 850 14.24 3.49 -15.84
CA LYS A 850 13.28 4.61 -15.79
C LYS A 850 11.92 4.22 -16.36
N GLU A 851 11.87 3.56 -17.52
CA GLU A 851 10.62 3.07 -18.14
C GLU A 851 9.93 1.99 -17.29
N ARG A 852 10.71 1.15 -16.59
CA ARG A 852 10.16 0.17 -15.64
C ARG A 852 9.64 0.82 -14.35
N LEU A 853 10.24 1.94 -13.92
CA LEU A 853 9.75 2.73 -12.80
C LEU A 853 8.44 3.44 -13.18
N THR A 854 8.39 4.20 -14.28
CA THR A 854 7.14 4.90 -14.65
C THR A 854 5.97 3.94 -14.83
N ARG A 855 6.17 2.76 -15.43
CA ARG A 855 5.12 1.72 -15.52
C ARG A 855 4.70 1.13 -14.17
N LYS A 856 5.59 1.10 -13.19
CA LYS A 856 5.25 0.73 -11.81
C LYS A 856 4.49 1.84 -11.10
N ASP A 857 4.88 3.09 -11.29
CA ASP A 857 4.23 4.26 -10.70
C ASP A 857 2.81 4.44 -11.29
N GLU A 858 2.66 4.22 -12.60
CA GLU A 858 1.37 4.13 -13.32
C GLU A 858 0.49 3.00 -12.74
N LEU A 859 1.05 1.80 -12.54
CA LEU A 859 0.32 0.67 -11.95
C LEU A 859 -0.09 0.93 -10.49
N LEU A 860 0.81 1.50 -9.68
CA LEU A 860 0.52 1.87 -8.30
C LEU A 860 -0.57 2.93 -8.22
N SER A 861 -0.53 3.95 -9.09
CA SER A 861 -1.60 4.95 -9.19
C SER A 861 -2.94 4.34 -9.61
N GLY A 862 -2.92 3.30 -10.47
CA GLY A 862 -4.09 2.47 -10.75
C GLY A 862 -4.63 1.76 -9.50
N CYS A 863 -3.76 1.09 -8.74
CA CYS A 863 -4.14 0.44 -7.48
C CYS A 863 -4.66 1.44 -6.43
N GLU A 864 -4.14 2.66 -6.36
CA GLU A 864 -4.64 3.73 -5.48
C GLU A 864 -6.05 4.19 -5.89
N GLN A 865 -6.32 4.31 -7.20
CA GLN A 865 -7.65 4.60 -7.74
C GLN A 865 -8.63 3.46 -7.44
N ASP A 866 -8.24 2.21 -7.64
CA ASP A 866 -9.11 1.06 -7.39
C ASP A 866 -9.35 0.83 -5.89
N MET A 867 -8.37 1.08 -5.02
CA MET A 867 -8.58 1.12 -3.56
C MET A 867 -9.53 2.27 -3.15
N SER A 868 -9.55 3.37 -3.91
CA SER A 868 -10.49 4.48 -3.68
C SER A 868 -11.91 4.13 -4.17
N ARG A 869 -12.05 3.50 -5.34
CA ARG A 869 -13.32 2.90 -5.82
C ARG A 869 -13.86 1.87 -4.83
N LEU A 870 -13.00 1.00 -4.29
CA LEU A 870 -13.38 -0.05 -3.34
C LEU A 870 -13.93 0.54 -2.04
N LYS A 871 -13.30 1.60 -1.50
CA LYS A 871 -13.83 2.34 -0.33
C LYS A 871 -15.20 2.96 -0.61
N GLN A 872 -15.40 3.57 -1.78
CA GLN A 872 -16.69 4.13 -2.18
C GLN A 872 -17.77 3.02 -2.34
N ALA A 873 -17.39 1.88 -2.91
CA ALA A 873 -18.26 0.71 -3.01
C ALA A 873 -18.60 0.11 -1.63
N GLU A 874 -17.66 0.08 -0.70
CA GLU A 874 -17.90 -0.35 0.67
C GLU A 874 -18.84 0.62 1.41
N GLU A 875 -18.61 1.93 1.31
CA GLU A 875 -19.54 2.94 1.84
C GLU A 875 -20.96 2.78 1.28
N LEU A 876 -21.10 2.53 -0.02
CA LEU A 876 -22.39 2.28 -0.66
C LEU A 876 -23.02 0.95 -0.20
N ALA A 877 -22.21 -0.08 0.03
CA ALA A 877 -22.66 -1.35 0.61
C ALA A 877 -23.12 -1.18 2.07
N GLN A 878 -22.39 -0.43 2.90
CA GLN A 878 -22.77 -0.09 4.27
C GLN A 878 -24.07 0.74 4.30
N LYS A 879 -24.20 1.76 3.44
CA LYS A 879 -25.43 2.58 3.31
C LYS A 879 -26.64 1.73 2.88
N ARG A 880 -26.45 0.77 1.96
CA ARG A 880 -27.48 -0.22 1.58
C ARG A 880 -27.75 -1.25 2.69
N GLY A 881 -26.74 -1.62 3.48
CA GLY A 881 -26.87 -2.49 4.65
C GLY A 881 -27.80 -1.88 5.69
N VAL A 882 -27.56 -0.63 6.08
CA VAL A 882 -28.43 0.11 7.02
C VAL A 882 -29.86 0.26 6.47
N GLN A 883 -30.03 0.48 5.15
CA GLN A 883 -31.36 0.50 4.52
C GLN A 883 -32.06 -0.87 4.57
N LEU A 884 -31.33 -1.97 4.37
CA LEU A 884 -31.88 -3.32 4.51
C LEU A 884 -32.22 -3.64 5.97
N GLU A 885 -31.38 -3.23 6.93
CA GLU A 885 -31.65 -3.39 8.37
C GLU A 885 -32.93 -2.67 8.78
N THR A 886 -33.10 -1.38 8.42
CA THR A 886 -34.34 -0.64 8.71
C THR A 886 -35.56 -1.27 8.03
N LEU A 887 -35.45 -1.72 6.77
CA LEU A 887 -36.53 -2.44 6.10
C LEU A 887 -36.85 -3.80 6.76
N THR A 888 -35.88 -4.51 7.32
CA THR A 888 -36.15 -5.73 8.09
C THR A 888 -36.82 -5.47 9.43
N GLU A 889 -36.53 -4.32 10.06
CA GLU A 889 -37.19 -3.92 11.32
C GLU A 889 -38.62 -3.38 11.07
N ASP A 890 -38.83 -2.63 9.99
CA ASP A 890 -40.17 -2.26 9.49
C ASP A 890 -41.00 -3.51 9.14
N LEU A 891 -40.38 -4.55 8.60
CA LEU A 891 -41.05 -5.84 8.36
C LEU A 891 -41.35 -6.59 9.66
N ARG A 892 -40.41 -6.65 10.63
CA ARG A 892 -40.63 -7.25 11.95
C ARG A 892 -41.80 -6.59 12.67
N THR A 893 -41.72 -5.27 12.89
CA THR A 893 -42.77 -4.49 13.56
C THR A 893 -44.14 -4.67 12.88
N ARG A 894 -44.22 -4.62 11.55
CA ARG A 894 -45.47 -4.94 10.82
C ARG A 894 -45.95 -6.38 11.01
N THR A 895 -45.05 -7.37 11.11
CA THR A 895 -45.46 -8.76 11.42
C THR A 895 -45.93 -8.91 12.87
N GLU A 896 -45.39 -8.15 13.81
CA GLU A 896 -45.84 -8.09 15.21
C GLU A 896 -47.20 -7.41 15.33
N GLU A 897 -47.39 -6.23 14.70
CA GLU A 897 -48.70 -5.59 14.56
C GLU A 897 -49.73 -6.54 13.96
N THR A 898 -49.35 -7.26 12.88
CA THR A 898 -50.22 -8.24 12.23
C THR A 898 -50.57 -9.41 13.15
N GLN A 899 -49.65 -9.85 14.03
CA GLN A 899 -49.92 -10.87 15.06
C GLN A 899 -50.85 -10.33 16.14
N LEU A 900 -50.59 -9.14 16.69
CA LEU A 900 -51.44 -8.48 17.70
C LEU A 900 -52.86 -8.22 17.18
N LEU A 901 -53.00 -7.83 15.90
CA LEU A 901 -54.30 -7.68 15.23
C LEU A 901 -55.02 -9.02 15.05
N ARG A 902 -54.30 -10.10 14.69
CA ARG A 902 -54.86 -11.46 14.61
C ARG A 902 -55.32 -11.97 15.98
N GLU A 903 -54.54 -11.72 17.03
CA GLU A 903 -54.91 -12.04 18.41
C GLU A 903 -56.13 -11.26 18.88
N SER A 904 -56.16 -9.94 18.68
CA SER A 904 -57.31 -9.08 19.00
C SER A 904 -58.58 -9.55 18.26
N LEU A 905 -58.42 -9.94 16.99
CA LEU A 905 -59.49 -10.54 16.19
C LEU A 905 -59.93 -11.92 16.69
N SER A 906 -59.04 -12.73 17.30
CA SER A 906 -59.44 -13.97 17.97
C SER A 906 -60.20 -13.67 19.26
N ARG A 907 -59.61 -12.87 20.16
CA ARG A 907 -60.21 -12.49 21.45
C ARG A 907 -61.63 -11.92 21.27
N THR A 908 -61.85 -11.07 20.26
CA THR A 908 -63.18 -10.54 19.92
C THR A 908 -64.14 -11.56 19.31
N LYS A 909 -63.66 -12.51 18.48
CA LYS A 909 -64.46 -13.67 18.02
C LYS A 909 -64.86 -14.57 19.18
N ASP A 910 -63.98 -14.79 20.13
CA ASP A 910 -64.20 -15.67 21.28
C ASP A 910 -65.20 -15.06 22.27
N VAL A 911 -65.09 -13.75 22.56
CA VAL A 911 -66.13 -13.00 23.30
C VAL A 911 -67.47 -13.06 22.57
N LEU A 912 -67.52 -12.81 21.26
CA LEU A 912 -68.76 -12.90 20.48
C LEU A 912 -69.35 -14.32 20.49
N ASN A 913 -68.52 -15.36 20.50
CA ASN A 913 -68.96 -16.75 20.61
C ASN A 913 -69.46 -17.09 22.03
N GLN A 914 -68.86 -16.52 23.06
CA GLN A 914 -69.35 -16.58 24.44
C GLN A 914 -70.71 -15.87 24.58
N GLU A 915 -70.87 -14.67 24.00
CA GLU A 915 -72.15 -13.96 23.96
C GLU A 915 -73.24 -14.73 23.20
N LYS A 916 -72.91 -15.39 22.08
CA LYS A 916 -73.84 -16.28 21.36
C LYS A 916 -74.28 -17.45 22.23
N ARG A 917 -73.34 -18.11 22.94
CA ARG A 917 -73.63 -19.21 23.88
C ARG A 917 -74.53 -18.72 25.03
N LEU A 918 -74.19 -17.59 25.66
CA LEU A 918 -74.98 -16.98 26.74
C LEU A 918 -76.38 -16.56 26.26
N ASN A 919 -76.52 -15.90 25.11
CA ASN A 919 -77.82 -15.56 24.52
C ASN A 919 -78.66 -16.81 24.19
N THR A 920 -78.02 -17.92 23.80
CA THR A 920 -78.72 -19.19 23.55
C THR A 920 -79.23 -19.79 24.86
N ALA A 921 -78.40 -19.83 25.91
CA ALA A 921 -78.81 -20.27 27.24
C ALA A 921 -79.89 -19.37 27.86
N ILE A 922 -79.84 -18.05 27.64
CA ILE A 922 -80.87 -17.10 28.06
C ILE A 922 -82.18 -17.33 27.30
N LYS A 923 -82.14 -17.61 25.99
CA LYS A 923 -83.32 -17.99 25.21
C LYS A 923 -83.94 -19.29 25.74
N GLN A 924 -83.13 -20.32 26.00
CA GLN A 924 -83.57 -21.60 26.56
C GLN A 924 -84.17 -21.44 27.98
N LYS A 925 -83.57 -20.61 28.85
CA LYS A 925 -84.19 -20.26 30.15
C LYS A 925 -85.50 -19.48 29.99
N LYS A 926 -85.62 -18.63 28.97
CA LYS A 926 -86.86 -17.88 28.70
C LYS A 926 -87.98 -18.77 28.15
N THR A 927 -87.68 -19.76 27.29
CA THR A 927 -88.70 -20.74 26.86
C THR A 927 -89.15 -21.60 28.04
N PHE A 928 -88.22 -22.11 28.84
CA PHE A 928 -88.54 -22.88 30.04
C PHE A 928 -89.40 -22.11 31.06
N HIS A 929 -89.17 -20.80 31.23
CA HIS A 929 -90.03 -19.93 32.06
C HIS A 929 -91.37 -19.56 31.42
N MET A 930 -91.54 -19.67 30.09
CA MET A 930 -92.85 -19.52 29.44
C MET A 930 -93.67 -20.81 29.55
N GLU A 931 -93.03 -21.97 29.43
CA GLU A 931 -93.65 -23.29 29.58
C GLU A 931 -94.13 -23.57 31.02
N GLN A 932 -93.59 -22.88 32.02
CA GLN A 932 -94.03 -22.95 33.42
C GLN A 932 -95.20 -22.02 33.80
N ARG A 933 -95.88 -21.37 32.83
CA ARG A 933 -97.19 -20.74 33.08
C ARG A 933 -98.32 -21.72 32.70
N PRO A 934 -99.12 -22.22 33.65
CA PRO A 934 -100.18 -23.19 33.35
C PRO A 934 -101.35 -22.52 32.60
N SER A 935 -101.70 -23.06 31.44
CA SER A 935 -102.75 -22.53 30.55
C SER A 935 -104.15 -23.03 30.92
N GLN A 936 -104.99 -22.14 31.43
CA GLN A 936 -106.46 -22.23 31.51
C GLN A 936 -106.98 -20.77 31.38
N GLN A 937 -108.10 -20.42 30.74
CA GLN A 937 -109.25 -21.18 30.20
C GLN A 937 -109.58 -20.65 28.76
N SER A 938 -109.90 -21.53 27.81
CA SER A 938 -111.25 -21.82 27.26
C SER A 938 -111.63 -21.03 26.00
N GLU A 939 -112.27 -21.72 25.05
CA GLU A 939 -112.67 -21.22 23.73
C GLU A 939 -114.04 -20.50 23.78
N GLU A 940 -114.20 -19.39 23.06
CA GLU A 940 -115.35 -19.20 22.14
C GLU A 940 -115.30 -17.91 21.30
N LYS A 941 -115.96 -17.98 20.13
CA LYS A 941 -116.53 -16.88 19.32
C LYS A 941 -115.62 -15.95 18.51
N ARG A 942 -116.25 -15.42 17.45
CA ARG A 942 -115.73 -14.48 16.44
C ARG A 942 -115.84 -13.04 16.95
N GLN A 943 -114.98 -12.14 16.49
CA GLN A 943 -115.32 -10.85 15.83
C GLN A 943 -114.13 -9.87 15.80
N GLY A 944 -114.22 -8.86 14.92
CA GLY A 944 -113.63 -7.55 15.18
C GLY A 944 -112.27 -7.27 14.53
N GLU A 945 -112.31 -6.57 13.39
CA GLU A 945 -111.41 -5.42 13.26
C GLU A 945 -111.82 -4.40 14.32
N PHE A 946 -110.90 -3.90 15.15
CA PHE A 946 -111.01 -2.54 15.68
C PHE A 946 -109.64 -1.99 16.09
N HIS A 947 -109.40 -0.73 15.72
CA HIS A 947 -108.22 0.02 16.13
C HIS A 947 -108.32 0.40 17.62
N CYS A 948 -107.28 0.10 18.39
CA CYS A 948 -106.81 1.02 19.43
C CYS A 948 -105.37 1.39 19.12
N PRO A 949 -104.97 2.67 19.23
CA PRO A 949 -103.61 3.09 18.91
C PRO A 949 -102.63 2.65 20.01
N PRO A 950 -101.39 2.27 19.66
CA PRO A 950 -100.29 2.44 20.59
C PRO A 950 -100.05 3.95 20.72
N GLU A 951 -100.55 4.56 21.79
CA GLU A 951 -100.17 5.94 22.13
C GLU A 951 -98.64 5.99 22.30
N ASP A 952 -97.96 6.64 21.37
CA ASP A 952 -96.52 6.87 21.48
C ASP A 952 -96.27 8.05 22.44
N ILE A 953 -96.58 7.85 23.72
CA ILE A 953 -96.57 8.82 24.84
C ILE A 953 -95.21 9.55 24.97
N PHE A 954 -94.15 9.08 24.30
CA PHE A 954 -92.83 9.70 24.25
C PHE A 954 -92.24 9.87 22.84
N GLY A 955 -93.02 9.71 21.76
CA GLY A 955 -92.55 9.83 20.38
C GLY A 955 -91.40 8.88 19.99
N LYS A 956 -91.30 7.71 20.65
CA LYS A 956 -90.18 6.75 20.53
C LYS A 956 -90.21 5.92 19.25
N GLU A 957 -91.39 5.60 18.70
CA GLU A 957 -91.53 5.00 17.37
C GLU A 957 -91.17 6.01 16.27
N GLU A 958 -91.73 7.23 16.39
CA GLU A 958 -91.40 8.37 15.53
C GLU A 958 -89.89 8.68 15.55
N ALA A 959 -89.27 8.79 16.74
CA ALA A 959 -87.84 9.05 16.89
C ALA A 959 -86.96 7.92 16.34
N ARG A 960 -87.37 6.65 16.48
CA ARG A 960 -86.67 5.50 15.84
C ARG A 960 -86.79 5.55 14.33
N LYS A 961 -87.97 5.81 13.78
CA LYS A 961 -88.19 5.96 12.33
C LYS A 961 -87.44 7.17 11.77
N ARG A 962 -87.40 8.30 12.48
CA ARG A 962 -86.60 9.49 12.15
C ARG A 962 -85.10 9.19 12.18
N THR A 963 -84.55 8.63 13.26
CA THR A 963 -83.11 8.32 13.35
C THR A 963 -82.65 7.22 12.38
N ILE A 964 -83.51 6.27 12.01
CA ILE A 964 -83.21 5.31 10.93
C ILE A 964 -83.19 6.01 9.57
N ARG A 965 -84.19 6.85 9.25
CA ARG A 965 -84.19 7.67 8.02
C ARG A 965 -83.01 8.64 7.96
N GLU A 966 -82.58 9.17 9.10
CA GLU A 966 -81.43 10.08 9.19
C GLU A 966 -80.11 9.34 9.02
N LYS A 967 -79.94 8.15 9.62
CA LYS A 967 -78.78 7.27 9.36
C LYS A 967 -78.72 6.83 7.91
N LEU A 968 -79.86 6.56 7.27
CA LEU A 968 -79.95 6.36 5.82
C LEU A 968 -79.51 7.60 5.05
N ARG A 969 -80.09 8.78 5.31
CA ARG A 969 -79.69 10.04 4.65
C ARG A 969 -78.21 10.39 4.82
N ARG A 970 -77.62 10.14 6.00
CA ARG A 970 -76.19 10.31 6.26
C ARG A 970 -75.37 9.36 5.40
N LYS A 971 -75.74 8.07 5.33
CA LYS A 971 -75.11 7.09 4.42
C LYS A 971 -75.31 7.41 2.94
N ASP A 972 -76.49 7.88 2.54
CA ASP A 972 -76.79 8.28 1.16
C ASP A 972 -75.99 9.53 0.75
N TYR A 973 -75.70 10.41 1.70
CA TYR A 973 -74.81 11.56 1.51
C TYR A 973 -73.34 11.13 1.44
N GLU A 974 -72.89 10.30 2.38
CA GLU A 974 -71.54 9.71 2.43
C GLU A 974 -71.22 8.88 1.17
N ILE A 975 -72.17 8.07 0.69
CA ILE A 975 -72.05 7.34 -0.59
C ILE A 975 -72.02 8.30 -1.79
N LYS A 976 -72.68 9.46 -1.72
CA LYS A 976 -72.62 10.48 -2.77
C LYS A 976 -71.31 11.26 -2.76
N THR A 977 -70.76 11.64 -1.59
CA THR A 977 -69.44 12.28 -1.50
C THR A 977 -68.34 11.31 -1.92
N LEU A 978 -68.35 10.06 -1.42
CA LEU A 978 -67.39 9.04 -1.84
C LEU A 978 -67.47 8.73 -3.34
N LYS A 979 -68.68 8.71 -3.94
CA LYS A 979 -68.81 8.59 -5.40
C LYS A 979 -68.31 9.83 -6.15
N ALA A 980 -68.55 11.04 -5.65
CA ALA A 980 -68.03 12.26 -6.26
C ALA A 980 -66.50 12.35 -6.16
N GLU A 981 -65.92 11.97 -5.03
CA GLU A 981 -64.47 11.83 -4.83
C GLU A 981 -63.86 10.75 -5.74
N LEU A 982 -64.52 9.60 -5.89
CA LEU A 982 -64.04 8.52 -6.75
C LEU A 982 -64.09 8.94 -8.22
N ILE A 983 -65.18 9.55 -8.68
CA ILE A 983 -65.28 10.15 -10.03
C ILE A 983 -64.24 11.28 -10.21
N SER A 984 -63.94 12.06 -9.17
CA SER A 984 -62.89 13.08 -9.23
C SER A 984 -61.49 12.46 -9.32
N LYS A 985 -61.22 11.36 -8.59
CA LYS A 985 -59.96 10.62 -8.66
C LYS A 985 -59.81 9.92 -10.01
N GLU A 986 -60.88 9.34 -10.55
CA GLU A 986 -60.95 8.73 -11.87
C GLU A 986 -60.70 9.75 -12.99
N LYS A 987 -61.26 10.96 -12.90
CA LYS A 987 -60.92 12.08 -13.80
C LYS A 987 -59.48 12.58 -13.64
N ASN A 988 -58.97 12.64 -12.42
CA ASN A 988 -57.57 13.02 -12.17
C ASN A 988 -56.59 11.96 -12.71
N LEU A 989 -56.93 10.67 -12.62
CA LEU A 989 -56.17 9.57 -13.23
C LEU A 989 -56.28 9.62 -14.75
N SER A 990 -57.49 9.73 -15.31
CA SER A 990 -57.69 9.83 -16.76
C SER A 990 -56.93 11.01 -17.37
N SER A 991 -56.96 12.19 -16.74
CA SER A 991 -56.18 13.36 -17.19
C SER A 991 -54.69 13.29 -16.85
N ALA A 992 -54.26 12.41 -15.94
CA ALA A 992 -52.83 12.07 -15.76
C ALA A 992 -52.36 11.11 -16.85
N SER A 993 -53.14 10.08 -17.18
CA SER A 993 -52.88 9.16 -18.30
C SER A 993 -52.89 9.89 -19.66
N GLU A 994 -53.83 10.81 -19.90
CA GLU A 994 -53.79 11.68 -21.08
C GLU A 994 -52.52 12.53 -21.11
N ARG A 995 -52.05 13.06 -19.97
CA ARG A 995 -50.79 13.81 -19.91
C ARG A 995 -49.56 12.93 -20.14
N LEU A 996 -49.56 11.69 -19.64
CA LEU A 996 -48.50 10.72 -19.90
C LEU A 996 -48.46 10.35 -21.39
N ALA A 997 -49.58 9.94 -21.98
CA ALA A 997 -49.68 9.64 -23.41
C ALA A 997 -49.30 10.84 -24.31
N ASN A 998 -49.67 12.07 -23.93
CA ASN A 998 -49.21 13.28 -24.63
C ASN A 998 -47.71 13.53 -24.44
N LEU A 999 -47.13 13.24 -23.27
CA LEU A 999 -45.68 13.35 -23.03
C LEU A 999 -44.91 12.28 -23.80
N GLU A 1000 -45.34 11.03 -23.79
CA GLU A 1000 -44.80 9.91 -24.57
C GLU A 1000 -44.80 10.26 -26.07
N SER A 1001 -45.93 10.75 -26.59
CA SER A 1001 -46.07 11.22 -27.97
C SER A 1001 -45.18 12.44 -28.29
N THR A 1002 -45.02 13.38 -27.35
CA THR A 1002 -44.13 14.55 -27.52
C THR A 1002 -42.64 14.18 -27.45
N LEU A 1003 -42.30 13.10 -26.73
CA LEU A 1003 -40.94 12.58 -26.59
C LEU A 1003 -40.57 11.54 -27.67
N GLY A 1004 -41.52 11.13 -28.52
CA GLY A 1004 -41.29 10.18 -29.61
C GLY A 1004 -41.05 8.73 -29.13
N LEU A 1005 -41.57 8.38 -27.95
CA LEU A 1005 -41.49 7.01 -27.43
C LEU A 1005 -42.59 6.12 -28.06
N PRO A 1006 -42.30 4.85 -28.37
CA PRO A 1006 -43.31 3.93 -28.91
C PRO A 1006 -44.41 3.69 -27.87
N HIS A 1007 -45.64 3.54 -28.33
CA HIS A 1007 -46.79 3.33 -27.45
C HIS A 1007 -46.88 1.84 -27.06
N ASP A 1008 -47.27 1.52 -25.82
CA ASP A 1008 -47.22 0.13 -25.28
C ASP A 1008 -47.89 -0.94 -26.17
N SER A 1009 -48.87 -0.56 -26.98
CA SER A 1009 -49.52 -1.43 -27.98
C SER A 1009 -48.58 -1.99 -29.05
N GLU A 1010 -47.44 -1.34 -29.31
CA GLU A 1010 -46.44 -1.79 -30.28
C GLU A 1010 -45.44 -2.78 -29.65
N LEU A 1011 -45.19 -2.68 -28.34
CA LEU A 1011 -44.28 -3.56 -27.59
C LEU A 1011 -44.84 -4.98 -27.36
N THR A 1012 -46.12 -5.21 -27.61
CA THR A 1012 -46.76 -6.53 -27.54
C THR A 1012 -46.89 -7.25 -28.88
N GLY A 1013 -46.23 -6.76 -29.95
CA GLY A 1013 -46.36 -7.32 -31.30
C GLY A 1013 -45.62 -8.64 -31.54
N ASP A 1014 -44.35 -8.73 -31.13
CA ASP A 1014 -43.44 -9.81 -31.53
C ASP A 1014 -43.41 -10.98 -30.53
N ALA A 1015 -44.50 -11.78 -30.53
CA ALA A 1015 -44.60 -13.02 -29.75
C ALA A 1015 -45.45 -14.11 -30.46
N ASN A 1016 -45.07 -14.49 -31.69
CA ASN A 1016 -45.49 -15.73 -32.37
C ASN A 1016 -44.40 -16.23 -33.32
#